data_AF-A0ABD2URF1-F1
#
_entry.id   AF-A0ABD2URF1-F1
#
_cell.length_a   1.000
_cell.length_b   1.000
_cell.length_c   1.000
_cell.angle_alpha   90.00
_cell.angle_beta   90.00
_cell.angle_gamma   90.00
#
_symmetry.space_group_name_H-M   'P 1'
#
loop_
_entity.id
_entity.type
_entity.pdbx_description
1 polymer ?
#
loop_
_entity_poly.entity_id
_entity_poly.type
_entity_poly.pdbx_seq_one_letter_code
_entity_poly.pdbx_strand_id
1 'polypeptide(L)'
;MLVQDREDGVSKSPKGPKPIRERSSIPLSRTPNRFNGAKNLDFSTWVSENLYKILTILLLISTIAIFFYLRSAAGDTTTLLCLQSTQTHSIRPEFPKINWNNIPAILDKSTPYANFRSEKWVVVSVSDYPSDSLRKLGRIKGWQVLAVGNSKTPKDWNLKGTIFLSLEMQAKLGFRVVDYLPYDSYVRKTVGYLFAIQHGAKKILDMDDRGDVIGDDIGKHFDVELIGEDARQEVILQYSHDNPNRTVVNPYIHFGQRSVWPRGLPLENVGEIGHEEFYTEIFGGKQLIQQGISNGLPDVDSVFYFTRKAGFEAFDIRFDEHAPKVALPQGMMVPVNSFNTLFHSSAFWGLMLPVSVSTMASDVLRGYWTQRLLWEIGGYVVVYPPTIHRYDRIEGYPFSEEKDLHVNVGRLTKFLVAWRSSKHRLFEKILELSYAMAEEGFWTVQDVKFTAAWLQDLLAVGYMQPRLMSLELDRPRASIGHGDRKEFVPQKLPSVHLGVEEIGTVNYEIANLIKWRKNFGNVVLIIFCSGPVERTALEWRLLYGRIFKTVIILSDQKNVDLAVEKGNLDYMYRYAPKIFDRYTSAEGFLFLQDDTILNYWNLLQADKSKLWIANKVSKSWHAVPVANKSDWFVKQADVVKKVVATMPVHLQVNYKESMKSDETLTICSSEIFYIPRRFVSDFVDLVNLVGNLDMHHKVAMPMFFTAMDSPQNFDSVLHSMIYKKKPPGNLTTFYSAEAPAIHPWKVSSEQEFIKLIRVMAAGDPLLMELV
;
A
#
# COMPACT_ATOMS: atom_id res chain seq x y z
N MET A 1 45.46 -44.45 -31.35
CA MET A 1 44.67 -43.22 -31.06
C MET A 1 44.15 -43.36 -29.66
N LEU A 2 44.21 -42.41 -28.74
CA LEU A 2 44.82 -41.07 -28.63
C LEU A 2 44.67 -40.82 -27.11
N VAL A 3 45.76 -40.77 -26.35
CA VAL A 3 46.53 -39.56 -26.03
C VAL A 3 45.73 -38.58 -25.15
N GLN A 4 46.20 -38.47 -23.91
CA GLN A 4 46.59 -37.24 -23.19
C GLN A 4 47.26 -37.75 -21.90
N ASP A 5 48.58 -37.98 -21.81
CA ASP A 5 49.75 -37.07 -21.91
C ASP A 5 49.52 -35.74 -21.16
N ARG A 6 50.29 -35.37 -20.12
CA ARG A 6 51.72 -35.62 -19.89
C ARG A 6 52.11 -35.55 -18.40
N GLU A 7 52.88 -36.55 -17.98
CA GLU A 7 53.93 -36.52 -16.94
C GLU A 7 55.11 -35.63 -17.45
N ASP A 8 56.16 -35.21 -16.75
CA ASP A 8 57.09 -35.79 -15.77
C ASP A 8 57.93 -34.58 -15.27
N GLY A 9 58.64 -34.56 -14.14
CA GLY A 9 59.12 -35.59 -13.24
C GLY A 9 60.33 -35.03 -12.50
N VAL A 10 60.61 -35.58 -11.32
CA VAL A 10 61.93 -35.99 -10.80
C VAL A 10 61.84 -36.06 -9.27
N SER A 11 62.05 -37.28 -8.78
CA SER A 11 62.13 -37.63 -7.37
C SER A 11 63.52 -38.18 -7.04
N LYS A 12 63.98 -37.91 -5.79
CA LYS A 12 64.81 -38.76 -4.90
C LYS A 12 66.25 -39.10 -5.39
N SER A 13 67.34 -38.66 -4.74
CA SER A 13 67.88 -38.98 -3.38
C SER A 13 69.41 -39.28 -3.55
N PRO A 14 70.27 -39.72 -2.57
CA PRO A 14 70.25 -39.73 -1.10
C PRO A 14 71.64 -39.42 -0.41
N LYS A 15 71.71 -39.61 0.94
CA LYS A 15 72.88 -40.06 1.79
C LYS A 15 73.94 -39.07 2.35
N GLY A 16 73.83 -38.83 3.67
CA GLY A 16 74.87 -39.04 4.73
C GLY A 16 76.05 -38.04 4.89
N PRO A 17 76.88 -38.17 5.94
CA PRO A 17 76.66 -37.81 7.36
C PRO A 17 77.62 -36.69 7.90
N LYS A 18 77.45 -36.30 9.18
CA LYS A 18 78.23 -35.39 10.09
C LYS A 18 79.80 -35.49 9.97
N PRO A 19 80.67 -34.67 10.64
CA PRO A 19 80.53 -33.59 11.67
C PRO A 19 81.52 -32.35 11.52
N ILE A 20 81.67 -31.54 12.60
CA ILE A 20 82.83 -30.66 13.02
C ILE A 20 82.64 -29.13 12.76
N ARG A 21 82.39 -28.27 13.78
CA ARG A 21 83.31 -27.49 14.68
C ARG A 21 84.10 -26.42 13.89
N GLU A 22 84.04 -25.10 14.13
CA GLU A 22 84.46 -24.26 15.28
C GLU A 22 83.88 -22.82 15.11
N ARG A 23 83.31 -22.12 16.11
CA ARG A 23 83.87 -21.38 17.27
C ARG A 23 84.58 -20.04 16.96
N SER A 24 83.93 -18.93 17.32
CA SER A 24 84.45 -17.76 18.09
C SER A 24 83.34 -16.69 18.11
N SER A 25 83.06 -15.89 19.15
CA SER A 25 83.67 -15.70 20.46
C SER A 25 82.66 -15.01 21.41
N ILE A 26 82.72 -15.42 22.67
CA ILE A 26 82.06 -14.96 23.91
C ILE A 26 82.81 -13.72 24.44
N PRO A 27 82.25 -12.74 25.21
CA PRO A 27 82.08 -12.82 26.70
C PRO A 27 80.91 -12.00 27.31
N LEU A 28 80.40 -12.23 28.53
CA LEU A 28 80.38 -13.32 29.53
C LEU A 28 79.52 -12.81 30.72
N SER A 29 79.10 -13.76 31.56
CA SER A 29 78.64 -13.64 32.97
C SER A 29 77.11 -13.67 33.17
N ARG A 30 76.53 -14.44 34.09
CA ARG A 30 76.99 -15.45 35.07
C ARG A 30 75.74 -16.28 35.46
N THR A 31 75.94 -17.58 35.67
CA THR A 31 75.05 -18.62 36.25
C THR A 31 74.81 -18.41 37.77
N PRO A 32 74.07 -19.26 38.55
CA PRO A 32 73.46 -20.57 38.25
C PRO A 32 72.05 -20.89 38.84
N ASN A 33 71.51 -22.00 38.33
CA ASN A 33 70.45 -22.88 38.84
C ASN A 33 70.52 -23.21 40.35
N ARG A 34 69.35 -23.52 40.94
CA ARG A 34 69.18 -24.64 41.88
C ARG A 34 67.79 -25.27 41.74
N PHE A 35 67.79 -26.55 41.33
CA PHE A 35 66.68 -27.49 41.50
C PHE A 35 66.58 -27.93 42.97
N ASN A 36 65.36 -28.06 43.48
CA ASN A 36 64.91 -28.94 44.57
C ASN A 36 63.39 -29.04 44.37
N GLY A 37 62.79 -30.19 44.05
CA GLY A 37 62.64 -31.35 44.92
C GLY A 37 61.14 -31.47 45.23
N ALA A 38 60.48 -32.46 44.63
CA ALA A 38 59.04 -32.68 44.73
C ALA A 38 58.59 -32.89 46.19
N LYS A 39 57.55 -32.16 46.61
CA LYS A 39 56.82 -32.40 47.86
C LYS A 39 55.41 -32.82 47.52
N ASN A 40 55.01 -34.00 48.03
CA ASN A 40 53.62 -34.43 48.12
C ASN A 40 52.82 -33.33 48.83
N LEU A 41 51.89 -32.70 48.12
CA LEU A 41 50.98 -31.71 48.68
C LEU A 41 49.81 -32.44 49.31
N ASP A 42 49.74 -32.32 50.64
CA ASP A 42 48.59 -32.69 51.45
C ASP A 42 47.36 -31.90 50.96
N PHE A 43 46.24 -32.58 50.71
CA PHE A 43 45.05 -31.98 50.10
C PHE A 43 44.53 -30.80 50.94
N SER A 44 44.74 -30.83 52.26
CA SER A 44 44.35 -29.77 53.18
C SER A 44 45.12 -28.45 52.94
N THR A 45 46.40 -28.51 52.56
CA THR A 45 47.24 -27.33 52.29
C THR A 45 47.04 -26.79 50.88
N TRP A 46 46.74 -27.66 49.91
CA TRP A 46 46.35 -27.21 48.56
C TRP A 46 45.02 -26.45 48.55
N VAL A 47 44.04 -26.94 49.33
CA VAL A 47 42.73 -26.28 49.50
C VAL A 47 42.86 -24.95 50.22
N SER A 48 43.72 -24.83 51.25
CA SER A 48 43.91 -23.56 51.96
C SER A 48 44.63 -22.50 51.13
N GLU A 49 45.64 -22.87 50.33
CA GLU A 49 46.35 -21.92 49.45
C GLU A 49 45.52 -21.49 48.23
N ASN A 50 44.61 -22.35 47.75
CA ASN A 50 43.74 -22.05 46.62
C ASN A 50 42.30 -21.71 47.04
N LEU A 51 42.05 -21.46 48.33
CA LEU A 51 40.72 -21.23 48.88
C LEU A 51 40.03 -20.03 48.20
N TYR A 52 40.78 -18.98 47.87
CA TYR A 52 40.26 -17.82 47.12
C TYR A 52 39.90 -18.17 45.66
N LYS A 53 40.67 -19.06 45.01
CA LYS A 53 40.37 -19.54 43.64
C LYS A 53 39.15 -20.44 43.64
N ILE A 54 39.03 -21.29 44.65
CA ILE A 54 37.88 -22.18 44.84
C ILE A 54 36.63 -21.34 45.15
N LEU A 55 36.74 -20.32 46.01
CA LEU A 55 35.66 -19.37 46.30
C LEU A 55 35.25 -18.58 45.06
N THR A 56 36.20 -18.08 44.26
CA THR A 56 35.89 -17.36 43.02
C THR A 56 35.24 -18.25 41.96
N ILE A 57 35.68 -19.50 41.83
CA ILE A 57 35.04 -20.49 40.94
C ILE A 57 33.64 -20.85 41.45
N LEU A 58 33.45 -21.05 42.76
CA LEU A 58 32.13 -21.29 43.35
C LEU A 58 31.20 -20.08 43.18
N LEU A 59 31.72 -18.87 43.28
CA LEU A 59 30.95 -17.64 43.09
C LEU A 59 30.60 -17.43 41.61
N LEU A 60 31.48 -17.84 40.69
CA LEU A 60 31.20 -17.89 39.26
C LEU A 60 30.14 -18.95 38.92
N ILE A 61 30.25 -20.15 39.48
CA ILE A 61 29.27 -21.23 39.29
C ILE A 61 27.92 -20.82 39.89
N SER A 62 27.92 -20.18 41.06
CA SER A 62 26.73 -19.65 41.71
C SER A 62 26.10 -18.51 40.89
N THR A 63 26.88 -17.58 40.34
CA THR A 63 26.35 -16.52 39.47
C THR A 63 25.83 -17.08 38.14
N ILE A 64 26.47 -18.09 37.55
CA ILE A 64 25.97 -18.78 36.36
C ILE A 64 24.69 -19.55 36.69
N ALA A 65 24.62 -20.23 37.84
CA ALA A 65 23.43 -20.94 38.29
C ALA A 65 22.27 -19.98 38.62
N ILE A 66 22.56 -18.83 39.24
CA ILE A 66 21.59 -17.75 39.48
C ILE A 66 21.14 -17.15 38.15
N PHE A 67 22.05 -16.96 37.19
CA PHE A 67 21.70 -16.47 35.85
C PHE A 67 20.81 -17.47 35.10
N PHE A 68 21.12 -18.78 35.17
CA PHE A 68 20.28 -19.82 34.58
C PHE A 68 18.94 -19.99 35.31
N TYR A 69 18.91 -19.84 36.64
CA TYR A 69 17.69 -19.87 37.44
C TYR A 69 16.81 -18.64 37.19
N LEU A 70 17.41 -17.44 37.06
CA LEU A 70 16.70 -16.23 36.67
C LEU A 70 16.19 -16.31 35.23
N ARG A 71 16.95 -16.96 34.33
CA ARG A 71 16.56 -17.16 32.94
C ARG A 71 15.51 -18.25 32.76
N SER A 72 15.51 -19.28 33.60
CA SER A 72 14.46 -20.31 33.63
C SER A 72 13.20 -19.84 34.36
N ALA A 73 13.34 -19.01 35.41
CA ALA A 73 12.22 -18.31 36.06
C ALA A 73 11.62 -17.21 35.17
N ALA A 74 12.42 -16.60 34.27
CA ALA A 74 11.95 -15.70 33.22
C ALA A 74 11.30 -16.44 32.02
N GLY A 75 11.20 -17.78 32.06
CA GLY A 75 10.48 -18.58 31.07
C GLY A 75 8.96 -18.37 31.10
N ASP A 76 8.40 -17.92 32.23
CA ASP A 76 7.03 -17.45 32.32
C ASP A 76 7.00 -15.93 32.16
N THR A 77 7.06 -15.49 30.92
CA THR A 77 6.89 -14.08 30.51
C THR A 77 5.56 -13.46 30.98
N THR A 78 4.61 -14.27 31.44
CA THR A 78 3.31 -13.83 31.96
C THR A 78 3.35 -13.38 33.43
N THR A 79 4.23 -13.92 34.27
CA THR A 79 4.30 -13.55 35.70
C THR A 79 5.18 -12.32 35.94
N LEU A 80 6.21 -12.08 35.12
CA LEU A 80 7.01 -10.84 35.14
C LEU A 80 6.23 -9.63 34.61
N LEU A 81 5.36 -9.82 33.61
CA LEU A 81 4.40 -8.79 33.18
C LEU A 81 3.36 -8.50 34.26
N CYS A 82 2.93 -9.52 35.02
CA CYS A 82 2.02 -9.33 36.14
C CYS A 82 2.70 -8.61 37.34
N LEU A 83 3.98 -8.88 37.61
CA LEU A 83 4.77 -8.20 38.65
C LEU A 83 5.18 -6.76 38.25
N GLN A 84 5.45 -6.49 36.97
CA GLN A 84 5.60 -5.10 36.48
C GLN A 84 4.27 -4.34 36.54
N SER A 85 3.13 -5.01 36.34
CA SER A 85 1.80 -4.39 36.49
C SER A 85 1.38 -4.13 37.94
N THR A 86 1.99 -4.81 38.92
CA THR A 86 1.65 -4.70 40.34
C THR A 86 2.67 -3.90 41.18
N GLN A 87 3.79 -3.47 40.60
CA GLN A 87 4.77 -2.56 41.24
C GLN A 87 4.72 -1.10 40.75
N THR A 88 3.67 -0.66 40.05
CA THR A 88 3.33 0.77 40.02
C THR A 88 2.62 1.14 41.32
N HIS A 89 3.38 1.19 42.43
CA HIS A 89 3.00 2.11 43.50
C HIS A 89 2.96 3.51 42.88
N SER A 90 1.77 4.11 42.87
CA SER A 90 1.49 5.43 42.33
C SER A 90 2.34 6.50 43.03
N ILE A 91 3.55 6.75 42.55
CA ILE A 91 4.25 8.00 42.82
C ILE A 91 3.52 9.04 41.98
N ARG A 92 2.51 9.70 42.56
CA ARG A 92 1.93 10.88 41.92
C ARG A 92 3.08 11.86 41.65
N PRO A 93 3.30 12.30 40.40
CA PRO A 93 4.36 13.25 40.11
C PRO A 93 4.15 14.51 40.97
N GLU A 94 5.21 15.12 41.47
CA GLU A 94 5.07 16.43 42.11
C GLU A 94 4.79 17.48 41.02
N PHE A 95 3.72 18.25 41.17
CA PHE A 95 3.38 19.32 40.22
C PHE A 95 4.38 20.49 40.35
N PRO A 96 5.08 20.90 39.28
CA PRO A 96 6.06 21.97 39.36
C PRO A 96 5.43 23.31 39.76
N LYS A 97 5.97 23.95 40.80
CA LYS A 97 5.56 25.30 41.23
C LYS A 97 6.48 26.33 40.60
N ILE A 98 5.98 27.08 39.61
CA ILE A 98 6.75 28.09 38.87
C ILE A 98 6.17 29.47 39.16
N ASN A 99 7.03 30.42 39.52
CA ASN A 99 6.63 31.83 39.59
C ASN A 99 6.78 32.47 38.20
N TRP A 100 5.72 32.39 37.40
CA TRP A 100 5.68 32.91 36.02
C TRP A 100 6.01 34.40 35.90
N ASN A 101 5.87 35.18 36.97
CA ASN A 101 6.11 36.62 36.95
C ASN A 101 7.58 36.97 37.27
N ASN A 102 8.41 36.00 37.67
CA ASN A 102 9.79 36.22 38.06
C ASN A 102 10.72 35.16 37.46
N ILE A 103 10.90 35.22 36.14
CA ILE A 103 11.82 34.34 35.40
C ILE A 103 12.98 35.19 34.88
N PRO A 104 14.24 34.88 35.26
CA PRO A 104 15.38 35.67 34.82
C PRO A 104 15.62 35.48 33.32
N ALA A 105 15.88 36.60 32.64
CA ALA A 105 16.18 36.62 31.21
C ALA A 105 17.52 35.95 30.91
N ILE A 106 17.57 35.19 29.82
CA ILE A 106 18.78 34.57 29.28
C ILE A 106 19.14 35.32 28.00
N LEU A 107 20.37 35.81 27.95
CA LEU A 107 20.93 36.50 26.79
C LEU A 107 22.14 35.73 26.29
N ASP A 108 22.23 35.53 24.97
CA ASP A 108 23.45 35.02 24.37
C ASP A 108 24.55 36.08 24.46
N LYS A 109 25.54 35.80 25.30
CA LYS A 109 26.76 36.60 25.46
C LYS A 109 28.02 35.80 25.08
N SER A 110 27.86 34.52 24.79
CA SER A 110 28.95 33.54 24.77
C SER A 110 29.22 32.99 23.38
N THR A 111 28.24 32.99 22.48
CA THR A 111 28.44 32.54 21.09
C THR A 111 28.89 33.69 20.19
N PRO A 112 29.60 33.39 19.08
CA PRO A 112 29.98 34.42 18.10
C PRO A 112 28.77 35.03 17.37
N TYR A 113 27.57 34.47 17.57
CA TYR A 113 26.34 34.88 16.89
C TYR A 113 25.45 35.78 17.76
N ALA A 114 25.89 36.20 18.95
CA ALA A 114 25.12 37.00 19.91
C ALA A 114 24.32 38.18 19.29
N ASN A 115 24.90 38.86 18.29
CA ASN A 115 24.30 40.00 17.59
C ASN A 115 23.55 39.64 16.29
N PHE A 116 23.60 38.39 15.85
CA PHE A 116 22.93 37.92 14.64
C PHE A 116 21.41 37.86 14.86
N ARG A 117 20.63 38.32 13.88
CA ARG A 117 19.16 38.25 13.91
C ARG A 117 18.62 37.80 12.55
N SER A 118 17.59 36.96 12.58
CA SER A 118 16.82 36.56 11.39
C SER A 118 15.39 36.22 11.79
N GLU A 119 14.43 36.45 10.91
CA GLU A 119 13.03 36.08 11.14
C GLU A 119 12.68 34.67 10.66
N LYS A 120 13.45 34.13 9.71
CA LYS A 120 13.18 32.85 9.03
C LYS A 120 14.34 31.89 9.26
N TRP A 121 14.05 30.77 9.91
CA TRP A 121 15.05 29.80 10.33
C TRP A 121 14.71 28.39 9.86
N VAL A 122 15.73 27.63 9.46
CA VAL A 122 15.61 26.18 9.27
C VAL A 122 16.48 25.50 10.31
N VAL A 123 15.89 24.65 11.15
CA VAL A 123 16.59 23.99 12.25
C VAL A 123 16.72 22.51 11.95
N VAL A 124 17.96 22.03 11.89
CA VAL A 124 18.31 20.64 11.58
C VAL A 124 19.21 20.06 12.67
N SER A 125 19.05 18.78 12.97
CA SER A 125 20.03 18.03 13.77
C SER A 125 21.05 17.40 12.83
N VAL A 126 22.33 17.42 13.21
CA VAL A 126 23.41 16.82 12.41
C VAL A 126 24.18 15.80 13.23
N SER A 127 24.40 14.61 12.67
CA SER A 127 25.18 13.53 13.31
C SER A 127 26.45 13.18 12.53
N ASP A 128 26.56 13.63 11.27
CA ASP A 128 27.65 13.31 10.34
C ASP A 128 28.10 14.59 9.61
N TYR A 129 29.10 14.48 8.73
CA TYR A 129 29.55 15.57 7.85
C TYR A 129 28.41 16.09 6.97
N PRO A 130 28.47 17.38 6.54
CA PRO A 130 27.39 17.98 5.78
C PRO A 130 27.04 17.22 4.50
N SER A 131 25.80 16.72 4.44
CA SER A 131 25.19 16.07 3.28
C SER A 131 25.00 17.06 2.12
N ASP A 132 24.79 16.52 0.90
CA ASP A 132 24.47 17.35 -0.26
C ASP A 132 23.15 18.12 -0.07
N SER A 133 22.15 17.48 0.53
CA SER A 133 20.86 18.11 0.87
C SER A 133 21.05 19.29 1.81
N LEU A 134 21.86 19.14 2.86
CA LEU A 134 22.16 20.22 3.78
C LEU A 134 22.94 21.37 3.12
N ARG A 135 23.85 21.05 2.18
CA ARG A 135 24.56 22.08 1.38
C ARG A 135 23.62 22.86 0.47
N LYS A 136 22.60 22.22 -0.10
CA LYS A 136 21.55 22.90 -0.88
C LYS A 136 20.69 23.77 0.03
N LEU A 137 20.29 23.26 1.19
CA LEU A 137 19.49 23.97 2.19
C LEU A 137 20.18 25.27 2.65
N GLY A 138 21.49 25.23 2.89
CA GLY A 138 22.31 26.42 3.24
C GLY A 138 22.40 27.50 2.16
N ARG A 139 21.90 27.24 0.94
CA ARG A 139 21.88 28.19 -0.18
C ARG A 139 20.51 28.82 -0.42
N ILE A 140 19.46 28.35 0.27
CA ILE A 140 18.11 28.89 0.11
C ILE A 140 18.09 30.34 0.61
N LYS A 141 17.71 31.27 -0.27
CA LYS A 141 17.75 32.70 0.02
C LYS A 141 16.70 33.08 1.05
N GLY A 142 17.06 33.99 1.95
CA GLY A 142 16.14 34.56 2.94
C GLY A 142 15.88 33.66 4.16
N TRP A 143 16.53 32.49 4.25
CA TRP A 143 16.44 31.58 5.39
C TRP A 143 17.82 31.36 6.02
N GLN A 144 17.89 31.35 7.35
CA GLN A 144 19.09 31.00 8.08
C GLN A 144 19.03 29.53 8.52
N VAL A 145 19.96 28.71 8.04
CA VAL A 145 20.10 27.32 8.51
C VAL A 145 20.86 27.29 9.83
N LEU A 146 20.32 26.53 10.79
CA LEU A 146 20.88 26.26 12.11
C LEU A 146 21.07 24.75 12.26
N ALA A 147 22.32 24.31 12.23
CA ALA A 147 22.71 22.93 12.46
C ALA A 147 23.02 22.70 13.95
N VAL A 148 22.30 21.79 14.58
CA VAL A 148 22.46 21.42 16.00
C VAL A 148 23.22 20.10 16.08
N GLY A 149 24.43 20.14 16.65
CA GLY A 149 25.26 18.95 16.82
C GLY A 149 24.84 18.08 18.01
N ASN A 150 25.21 16.81 17.94
CA ASN A 150 25.12 15.84 19.02
C ASN A 150 26.51 15.21 19.25
N SER A 151 26.62 14.20 20.11
CA SER A 151 27.91 13.57 20.41
C SER A 151 28.54 12.79 19.25
N LYS A 152 27.78 12.49 18.18
CA LYS A 152 28.31 11.83 16.98
C LYS A 152 28.86 12.81 15.95
N THR A 153 28.46 14.09 16.01
CA THR A 153 28.90 15.09 15.05
C THR A 153 30.43 15.25 15.06
N PRO A 154 31.10 15.25 13.90
CA PRO A 154 32.54 15.51 13.79
C PRO A 154 32.94 16.83 14.47
N LYS A 155 34.11 16.85 15.13
CA LYS A 155 34.59 18.05 15.86
C LYS A 155 34.97 19.20 14.93
N ASP A 156 35.39 18.89 13.72
CA ASP A 156 35.77 19.81 12.65
C ASP A 156 34.60 20.11 11.68
N TRP A 157 33.36 19.79 12.09
CA TRP A 157 32.18 20.04 11.29
C TRP A 157 32.06 21.52 10.91
N ASN A 158 31.89 21.81 9.63
CA ASN A 158 31.74 23.16 9.11
C ASN A 158 30.94 23.17 7.80
N LEU A 159 30.03 24.13 7.67
CA LEU A 159 29.30 24.41 6.44
C LEU A 159 29.08 25.92 6.30
N LYS A 160 29.56 26.48 5.19
CA LYS A 160 29.39 27.92 4.89
C LYS A 160 27.92 28.26 4.69
N GLY A 161 27.48 29.37 5.31
CA GLY A 161 26.08 29.82 5.26
C GLY A 161 25.20 29.26 6.38
N THR A 162 25.75 28.36 7.20
CA THR A 162 25.03 27.69 8.29
C THR A 162 25.61 28.10 9.65
N ILE A 163 24.74 28.30 10.63
CA ILE A 163 25.13 28.45 12.04
C ILE A 163 25.23 27.04 12.62
N PHE A 164 26.37 26.70 13.20
CA PHE A 164 26.58 25.41 13.87
C PHE A 164 26.62 25.59 15.39
N LEU A 165 25.78 24.84 16.11
CA LEU A 165 25.79 24.76 17.57
C LEU A 165 26.39 23.43 18.02
N SER A 166 27.68 23.43 18.35
CA SER A 166 28.35 22.28 18.98
C SER A 166 27.81 22.03 20.39
N LEU A 167 28.09 20.85 20.97
CA LEU A 167 27.70 20.54 22.35
C LEU A 167 28.26 21.55 23.35
N GLU A 168 29.50 22.04 23.15
CA GLU A 168 30.11 23.05 24.01
C GLU A 168 29.43 24.41 23.87
N MET A 169 28.99 24.78 22.67
CA MET A 169 28.21 26.01 22.47
C MET A 169 26.83 25.89 23.13
N GLN A 170 26.15 24.74 22.97
CA GLN A 170 24.85 24.49 23.60
C GLN A 170 24.93 24.64 25.12
N ALA A 171 25.97 24.11 25.77
CA ALA A 171 26.17 24.24 27.21
C ALA A 171 26.43 25.69 27.67
N LYS A 172 26.99 26.55 26.82
CA LYS A 172 27.31 27.96 27.14
C LYS A 172 26.14 28.92 26.98
N LEU A 173 25.01 28.48 26.39
CA LEU A 173 23.83 29.31 26.20
C LEU A 173 23.03 29.54 27.50
N GLY A 174 23.22 28.68 28.51
CA GLY A 174 22.59 28.81 29.82
C GLY A 174 21.10 28.45 29.85
N PHE A 175 20.59 27.77 28.82
CA PHE A 175 19.21 27.27 28.79
C PHE A 175 19.05 26.09 29.76
N ARG A 176 17.96 26.11 30.54
CA ARG A 176 17.62 25.08 31.54
C ARG A 176 17.34 23.73 30.89
N VAL A 177 16.80 23.72 29.67
CA VAL A 177 16.49 22.47 28.95
C VAL A 177 17.73 21.61 28.69
N VAL A 178 18.93 22.20 28.62
CA VAL A 178 20.17 21.48 28.30
C VAL A 178 20.46 20.36 29.29
N ASP A 179 20.09 20.54 30.56
CA ASP A 179 20.32 19.58 31.64
C ASP A 179 19.53 18.27 31.48
N TYR A 180 18.49 18.27 30.65
CA TYR A 180 17.62 17.12 30.40
C TYR A 180 17.91 16.39 29.10
N LEU A 181 18.72 16.98 28.21
CA LEU A 181 18.87 16.49 26.84
C LEU A 181 19.93 15.40 26.74
N PRO A 182 19.61 14.23 26.16
CA PRO A 182 20.60 13.20 25.87
C PRO A 182 21.71 13.71 24.94
N TYR A 183 22.95 13.23 25.10
CA TYR A 183 24.09 13.66 24.26
C TYR A 183 23.96 13.21 22.79
N ASP A 184 23.49 11.99 22.56
CA ASP A 184 23.32 11.38 21.23
C ASP A 184 21.83 11.35 20.84
N SER A 185 21.26 12.51 20.51
CA SER A 185 19.84 12.59 20.13
C SER A 185 19.52 13.84 19.31
N TYR A 186 18.63 13.68 18.31
CA TYR A 186 18.10 14.81 17.55
C TYR A 186 17.17 15.71 18.37
N VAL A 187 16.68 15.23 19.52
CA VAL A 187 15.85 16.00 20.45
C VAL A 187 16.58 17.27 20.94
N ARG A 188 17.91 17.31 20.80
CA ARG A 188 18.72 18.53 20.98
C ARG A 188 18.33 19.69 20.08
N LYS A 189 17.56 19.48 19.00
CA LYS A 189 16.92 20.57 18.24
C LYS A 189 16.14 21.54 19.14
N THR A 190 15.67 21.10 20.30
CA THR A 190 15.08 21.96 21.34
C THR A 190 15.97 23.17 21.70
N VAL A 191 17.29 22.98 21.79
CA VAL A 191 18.25 24.09 22.01
C VAL A 191 18.30 25.02 20.81
N GLY A 192 18.30 24.45 19.60
CA GLY A 192 18.27 25.20 18.35
C GLY A 192 17.02 26.05 18.20
N TYR A 193 15.85 25.55 18.63
CA TYR A 193 14.61 26.33 18.63
C TYR A 193 14.70 27.53 19.57
N LEU A 194 15.16 27.34 20.82
CA LEU A 194 15.35 28.47 21.75
C LEU A 194 16.35 29.49 21.22
N PHE A 195 17.45 29.02 20.64
CA PHE A 195 18.43 29.88 20.00
C PHE A 195 17.80 30.68 18.84
N ALA A 196 17.08 30.03 17.93
CA ALA A 196 16.40 30.74 16.84
C ALA A 196 15.41 31.80 17.37
N ILE A 197 14.62 31.46 18.40
CA ILE A 197 13.66 32.38 19.05
C ILE A 197 14.39 33.57 19.68
N GLN A 198 15.43 33.33 20.46
CA GLN A 198 16.27 34.36 21.07
C GLN A 198 16.90 35.30 20.02
N HIS A 199 17.18 34.77 18.83
CA HIS A 199 17.75 35.49 17.69
C HIS A 199 16.69 36.01 16.69
N GLY A 200 15.43 36.17 17.13
CA GLY A 200 14.41 36.92 16.41
C GLY A 200 13.53 36.10 15.46
N ALA A 201 13.55 34.77 15.56
CA ALA A 201 12.70 33.93 14.73
C ALA A 201 11.23 34.31 14.84
N LYS A 202 10.58 34.38 13.68
CA LYS A 202 9.12 34.43 13.54
C LYS A 202 8.59 33.16 12.86
N LYS A 203 9.44 32.49 12.08
CA LYS A 203 9.15 31.25 11.35
C LYS A 203 10.30 30.27 11.55
N ILE A 204 9.99 29.05 11.96
CA ILE A 204 10.97 27.96 12.13
C ILE A 204 10.49 26.76 11.29
N LEU A 205 11.27 26.40 10.29
CA LEU A 205 11.13 25.13 9.58
C LEU A 205 11.92 24.06 10.34
N ASP A 206 11.20 23.15 10.99
CA ASP A 206 11.72 21.96 11.67
C ASP A 206 11.95 20.86 10.62
N MET A 207 13.23 20.62 10.30
CA MET A 207 13.62 19.76 9.18
C MET A 207 14.67 18.71 9.58
N ASP A 208 14.79 17.64 8.80
CA ASP A 208 15.96 16.75 8.82
C ASP A 208 17.04 17.20 7.83
N ASP A 209 18.24 16.63 7.91
CA ASP A 209 19.38 16.99 7.06
C ASP A 209 19.44 16.20 5.74
N ARG A 210 18.33 15.57 5.33
CA ARG A 210 18.27 14.63 4.18
C ARG A 210 17.21 14.97 3.13
N GLY A 211 16.33 15.93 3.40
CA GLY A 211 15.34 16.42 2.44
C GLY A 211 15.90 17.52 1.53
N ASP A 212 15.62 17.43 0.23
CA ASP A 212 15.83 18.52 -0.73
C ASP A 212 14.53 19.32 -0.88
N VAL A 213 14.57 20.64 -0.69
CA VAL A 213 13.40 21.51 -0.93
C VAL A 213 13.09 21.55 -2.42
N ILE A 214 11.87 21.20 -2.81
CA ILE A 214 11.47 21.18 -4.22
C ILE A 214 11.55 22.61 -4.77
N GLY A 215 12.23 22.80 -5.90
CA GLY A 215 12.36 24.13 -6.53
C GLY A 215 13.14 25.18 -5.70
N ASP A 216 13.87 24.76 -4.65
CA ASP A 216 14.77 25.58 -3.84
C ASP A 216 14.13 26.84 -3.20
N ASP A 217 12.82 26.81 -2.95
CA ASP A 217 12.07 27.95 -2.41
C ASP A 217 10.98 27.51 -1.41
N ILE A 218 11.27 27.67 -0.11
CA ILE A 218 10.33 27.35 0.98
C ILE A 218 9.07 28.22 0.91
N GLY A 219 9.18 29.48 0.46
CA GLY A 219 8.05 30.43 0.42
C GLY A 219 7.07 30.20 -0.72
N LYS A 220 7.42 29.38 -1.72
CA LYS A 220 6.46 28.91 -2.73
C LYS A 220 5.54 27.85 -2.16
N HIS A 221 6.09 26.97 -1.32
CA HIS A 221 5.40 25.78 -0.81
C HIS A 221 4.62 26.03 0.46
N PHE A 222 5.14 26.85 1.37
CA PHE A 222 4.50 27.14 2.65
C PHE A 222 3.95 28.55 2.70
N ASP A 223 2.88 28.75 3.47
CA ASP A 223 2.33 30.08 3.70
C ASP A 223 3.14 30.77 4.80
N VAL A 224 4.20 31.47 4.36
CA VAL A 224 5.14 32.16 5.25
C VAL A 224 4.51 33.40 5.87
N GLU A 225 3.59 34.09 5.20
CA GLU A 225 2.87 35.23 5.79
C GLU A 225 1.38 34.89 5.95
N LEU A 226 0.89 34.95 7.18
CA LEU A 226 -0.50 34.61 7.54
C LEU A 226 -1.38 35.84 7.81
N ILE A 227 -0.78 37.01 7.97
CA ILE A 227 -1.45 38.27 8.31
C ILE A 227 -0.82 39.39 7.48
N GLY A 228 -1.64 40.33 7.02
CA GLY A 228 -1.20 41.51 6.26
C GLY A 228 -1.54 41.44 4.78
N GLU A 229 -1.16 42.47 4.02
CA GLU A 229 -1.39 42.59 2.57
C GLU A 229 -0.68 41.47 1.79
N ASP A 230 0.45 40.98 2.29
CA ASP A 230 1.23 39.89 1.69
C ASP A 230 0.69 38.48 2.04
N ALA A 231 -0.35 38.37 2.89
CA ALA A 231 -0.88 37.08 3.30
C ALA A 231 -1.72 36.46 2.18
N ARG A 232 -1.42 35.19 1.84
CA ARG A 232 -2.27 34.40 0.93
C ARG A 232 -3.57 34.04 1.64
N GLN A 233 -4.61 34.86 1.47
CA GLN A 233 -5.97 34.55 1.91
C GLN A 233 -6.67 33.59 0.93
N GLU A 234 -6.04 32.44 0.69
CA GLU A 234 -6.63 31.38 -0.09
C GLU A 234 -7.67 30.64 0.74
N VAL A 235 -8.71 30.15 0.05
CA VAL A 235 -9.64 29.19 0.63
C VAL A 235 -8.90 27.85 0.76
N ILE A 236 -8.96 27.26 1.95
CA ILE A 236 -8.32 25.99 2.30
C ILE A 236 -9.42 24.96 2.51
N LEU A 237 -9.22 23.74 1.99
CA LEU A 237 -10.14 22.64 2.30
C LEU A 237 -9.96 22.23 3.77
N GLN A 238 -11.04 21.86 4.43
CA GLN A 238 -11.02 21.34 5.79
C GLN A 238 -11.75 19.99 5.81
N TYR A 239 -11.16 19.00 6.48
CA TYR A 239 -11.79 17.69 6.67
C TYR A 239 -13.17 17.82 7.32
N SER A 240 -14.08 16.92 6.95
CA SER A 240 -15.42 16.89 7.51
C SER A 240 -15.39 16.57 9.01
N HIS A 241 -16.12 17.36 9.80
CA HIS A 241 -16.38 17.09 11.22
C HIS A 241 -17.74 16.44 11.49
N ASP A 242 -18.39 15.90 10.45
CA ASP A 242 -19.73 15.31 10.56
C ASP A 242 -19.75 14.06 11.44
N ASN A 243 -18.66 13.27 11.41
CA ASN A 243 -18.48 12.11 12.29
C ASN A 243 -17.64 12.47 13.54
N PRO A 244 -18.26 12.63 14.73
CA PRO A 244 -17.55 13.00 15.95
C PRO A 244 -16.63 11.88 16.48
N ASN A 245 -16.81 10.63 16.04
CA ASN A 245 -15.99 9.50 16.46
C ASN A 245 -14.67 9.41 15.71
N ARG A 246 -14.51 10.15 14.60
CA ARG A 246 -13.28 10.17 13.80
C ARG A 246 -12.32 11.23 14.32
N THR A 247 -11.38 10.81 15.16
CA THR A 247 -10.42 11.70 15.83
C THR A 247 -9.06 11.79 15.16
N VAL A 248 -8.76 10.91 14.21
CA VAL A 248 -7.48 10.87 13.49
C VAL A 248 -7.74 10.58 12.02
N VAL A 249 -6.88 11.08 11.13
CA VAL A 249 -6.95 10.84 9.69
C VAL A 249 -5.57 10.55 9.10
N ASN A 250 -5.52 9.71 8.07
CA ASN A 250 -4.35 9.56 7.21
C ASN A 250 -4.36 10.66 6.13
N PRO A 251 -3.48 11.68 6.19
CA PRO A 251 -3.49 12.77 5.24
C PRO A 251 -2.98 12.34 3.86
N TYR A 252 -2.15 11.30 3.76
CA TYR A 252 -1.53 10.87 2.52
C TYR A 252 -2.54 10.45 1.45
N ILE A 253 -3.73 10.00 1.87
CA ILE A 253 -4.85 9.67 0.99
C ILE A 253 -5.31 10.90 0.20
N HIS A 254 -5.42 12.06 0.85
CA HIS A 254 -5.79 13.32 0.21
C HIS A 254 -4.78 13.75 -0.84
N PHE A 255 -3.53 13.29 -0.74
CA PHE A 255 -2.47 13.59 -1.70
C PHE A 255 -2.16 12.39 -2.62
N GLY A 256 -3.18 11.56 -2.88
CA GLY A 256 -3.16 10.51 -3.91
C GLY A 256 -2.59 9.16 -3.45
N GLN A 257 -2.03 9.05 -2.24
CA GLN A 257 -1.40 7.84 -1.73
C GLN A 257 -2.29 7.11 -0.71
N ARG A 258 -3.10 6.17 -1.21
CA ARG A 258 -4.09 5.46 -0.39
C ARG A 258 -3.51 4.40 0.53
N SER A 259 -2.39 3.82 0.15
CA SER A 259 -1.74 2.71 0.85
C SER A 259 -0.62 3.12 1.79
N VAL A 260 -0.22 4.38 1.75
CA VAL A 260 0.90 4.90 2.53
C VAL A 260 0.32 5.64 3.72
N TRP A 261 0.89 5.46 4.89
CA TRP A 261 0.47 6.16 6.10
C TRP A 261 1.68 6.82 6.79
N PRO A 262 1.46 7.96 7.46
CA PRO A 262 2.51 8.61 8.21
C PRO A 262 2.88 7.82 9.48
N ARG A 263 4.15 7.89 9.86
CA ARG A 263 4.60 7.39 11.17
C ARG A 263 3.80 8.03 12.30
N GLY A 264 3.28 7.19 13.20
CA GLY A 264 2.47 7.66 14.32
C GLY A 264 0.97 7.77 14.02
N LEU A 265 0.49 7.28 12.87
CA LEU A 265 -0.93 6.97 12.72
C LEU A 265 -1.28 5.75 13.60
N PRO A 266 -2.39 5.75 14.37
CA PRO A 266 -2.81 4.54 15.07
C PRO A 266 -3.00 3.39 14.07
N LEU A 267 -2.43 2.22 14.35
CA LEU A 267 -2.44 1.09 13.43
C LEU A 267 -3.87 0.60 13.15
N GLU A 268 -4.80 0.78 14.08
CA GLU A 268 -6.23 0.49 13.89
C GLU A 268 -6.89 1.35 12.79
N ASN A 269 -6.31 2.52 12.45
CA ASN A 269 -6.82 3.41 11.40
C ASN A 269 -6.12 3.23 10.05
N VAL A 270 -5.04 2.44 9.97
CA VAL A 270 -4.27 2.25 8.72
C VAL A 270 -5.11 1.60 7.61
N GLY A 271 -6.12 0.81 7.96
CA GLY A 271 -7.04 0.18 7.00
C GLY A 271 -8.05 1.13 6.34
N GLU A 272 -8.16 2.38 6.81
CA GLU A 272 -9.05 3.38 6.22
C GLU A 272 -8.43 3.97 4.95
N ILE A 273 -8.69 3.36 3.79
CA ILE A 273 -8.08 3.74 2.49
C ILE A 273 -8.98 4.59 1.58
N GLY A 274 -10.19 4.90 2.05
CA GLY A 274 -11.18 5.68 1.30
C GLY A 274 -10.78 7.16 1.22
N HIS A 275 -11.02 7.79 0.06
CA HIS A 275 -10.92 9.25 -0.05
C HIS A 275 -12.08 9.89 0.71
N GLU A 276 -11.91 11.16 1.08
CA GLU A 276 -12.97 11.92 1.74
C GLU A 276 -14.14 12.12 0.77
N GLU A 277 -15.37 11.85 1.21
CA GLU A 277 -16.57 12.06 0.40
C GLU A 277 -16.76 13.55 0.06
N PHE A 278 -16.52 14.42 1.04
CA PHE A 278 -16.58 15.86 0.88
C PHE A 278 -15.72 16.56 1.94
N TYR A 279 -15.28 17.76 1.60
CA TYR A 279 -14.63 18.71 2.47
C TYR A 279 -15.55 19.87 2.80
N THR A 280 -15.15 20.68 3.77
CA THR A 280 -15.66 22.05 3.96
C THR A 280 -14.59 23.04 3.54
N GLU A 281 -14.94 24.32 3.40
CA GLU A 281 -14.01 25.37 3.00
C GLU A 281 -13.84 26.39 4.15
N ILE A 282 -12.60 26.76 4.44
CA ILE A 282 -12.26 27.79 5.44
C ILE A 282 -11.31 28.83 4.85
N PHE A 283 -11.32 30.04 5.41
CA PHE A 283 -10.32 31.05 5.08
C PHE A 283 -9.00 30.77 5.81
N GLY A 284 -7.88 30.95 5.12
CA GLY A 284 -6.54 30.86 5.71
C GLY A 284 -6.24 31.92 6.76
N GLY A 285 -5.03 31.84 7.33
CA GLY A 285 -4.49 32.82 8.30
C GLY A 285 -4.34 32.28 9.73
N LYS A 286 -4.78 31.04 9.98
CA LYS A 286 -4.65 30.34 11.27
C LYS A 286 -3.91 29.00 11.17
N GLN A 287 -3.30 28.71 10.03
CA GLN A 287 -2.38 27.58 9.83
C GLN A 287 -1.02 27.79 10.54
N LEU A 288 -1.06 27.86 11.87
CA LEU A 288 0.11 28.15 12.71
C LEU A 288 1.17 27.03 12.67
N ILE A 289 0.76 25.82 12.29
CA ILE A 289 1.63 24.68 12.03
C ILE A 289 1.29 24.13 10.65
N GLN A 290 2.31 24.02 9.80
CA GLN A 290 2.17 23.59 8.42
C GLN A 290 3.09 22.41 8.18
N GLN A 291 2.51 21.24 7.90
CA GLN A 291 3.27 20.02 7.64
C GLN A 291 3.34 19.78 6.14
N GLY A 292 4.55 19.76 5.58
CA GLY A 292 4.76 19.45 4.19
C GLY A 292 4.93 17.96 3.94
N ILE A 293 4.43 17.48 2.81
CA ILE A 293 4.68 16.11 2.38
C ILE A 293 6.07 15.99 1.73
N SER A 294 6.67 14.81 1.82
CA SER A 294 7.91 14.47 1.13
C SER A 294 7.67 13.42 0.07
N ASN A 295 8.10 13.73 -1.15
CA ASN A 295 8.31 12.70 -2.17
C ASN A 295 9.54 11.84 -1.83
N GLY A 296 9.69 10.70 -2.51
CA GLY A 296 10.77 9.75 -2.29
C GLY A 296 10.47 8.83 -1.11
N LEU A 297 11.16 9.04 0.02
CA LEU A 297 10.89 8.39 1.30
C LEU A 297 10.15 9.36 2.25
N PRO A 298 8.81 9.38 2.24
CA PRO A 298 8.02 10.10 3.24
C PRO A 298 8.28 9.55 4.65
N ASP A 299 7.83 10.30 5.66
CA ASP A 299 7.89 9.85 7.04
C ASP A 299 6.86 8.73 7.27
N VAL A 300 7.36 7.49 7.31
CA VAL A 300 6.62 6.24 7.45
C VAL A 300 7.19 5.45 8.63
N ASP A 301 6.36 4.64 9.28
CA ASP A 301 6.81 3.81 10.40
C ASP A 301 7.58 2.56 9.93
N SER A 302 8.24 1.89 10.87
CA SER A 302 8.97 0.65 10.62
C SER A 302 8.08 -0.48 10.09
N VAL A 303 6.80 -0.52 10.48
CA VAL A 303 5.84 -1.53 10.00
C VAL A 303 5.65 -1.36 8.50
N PHE A 304 5.33 -0.14 8.05
CA PHE A 304 5.26 0.18 6.63
C PHE A 304 6.61 -0.11 5.96
N TYR A 305 7.70 0.46 6.47
CA TYR A 305 9.00 0.37 5.81
C TYR A 305 9.43 -1.09 5.55
N PHE A 306 9.35 -1.96 6.56
CA PHE A 306 9.79 -3.35 6.41
C PHE A 306 8.78 -4.26 5.73
N THR A 307 7.48 -3.96 5.82
CA THR A 307 6.46 -4.77 5.12
C THR A 307 6.28 -4.37 3.66
N ARG A 308 6.70 -3.15 3.29
CA ARG A 308 6.49 -2.58 1.97
C ARG A 308 7.75 -2.41 1.13
N LYS A 309 8.94 -2.75 1.63
CA LYS A 309 10.21 -2.62 0.88
C LYS A 309 10.60 -3.95 0.23
N ALA A 310 10.69 -4.00 -1.12
CA ALA A 310 11.14 -5.18 -1.86
C ALA A 310 12.67 -5.23 -1.90
N GLY A 311 13.28 -6.01 -1.02
CA GLY A 311 14.73 -6.25 -1.05
C GLY A 311 15.55 -4.95 -0.93
N PHE A 312 16.37 -4.67 -1.94
CA PHE A 312 17.31 -3.54 -1.96
C PHE A 312 16.83 -2.33 -2.77
N GLU A 313 15.59 -2.34 -3.29
CA GLU A 313 15.07 -1.19 -4.04
C GLU A 313 14.75 -0.01 -3.10
N ALA A 314 15.16 1.18 -3.52
CA ALA A 314 14.90 2.42 -2.81
C ALA A 314 13.46 2.88 -3.06
N PHE A 315 12.76 3.32 -2.01
CA PHE A 315 11.45 3.95 -2.18
C PHE A 315 11.56 5.26 -2.98
N ASP A 316 10.71 5.39 -4.00
CA ASP A 316 10.43 6.66 -4.70
C ASP A 316 8.92 6.94 -4.77
N ILE A 317 8.33 7.24 -3.62
CA ILE A 317 6.90 7.50 -3.48
C ILE A 317 6.59 8.92 -3.98
N ARG A 318 5.56 9.05 -4.82
CA ARG A 318 5.08 10.33 -5.34
C ARG A 318 3.71 10.66 -4.78
N PHE A 319 3.44 11.93 -4.59
CA PHE A 319 2.16 12.46 -4.11
C PHE A 319 1.62 13.50 -5.09
N ASP A 320 0.32 13.76 -5.04
CA ASP A 320 -0.37 14.70 -5.93
C ASP A 320 0.07 16.13 -5.60
N GLU A 321 0.82 16.75 -6.51
CA GLU A 321 1.33 18.11 -6.36
C GLU A 321 0.27 19.19 -6.62
N HIS A 322 -0.86 18.82 -7.21
CA HIS A 322 -1.97 19.73 -7.52
C HIS A 322 -3.10 19.65 -6.48
N ALA A 323 -3.04 18.71 -5.53
CA ALA A 323 -3.98 18.65 -4.43
C ALA A 323 -3.94 19.96 -3.62
N PRO A 324 -5.09 20.50 -3.20
CA PRO A 324 -5.11 21.68 -2.36
C PRO A 324 -4.54 21.39 -0.96
N LYS A 325 -4.19 22.44 -0.23
CA LYS A 325 -3.84 22.32 1.20
C LYS A 325 -5.09 21.89 1.96
N VAL A 326 -4.92 21.05 2.99
CA VAL A 326 -6.04 20.55 3.80
C VAL A 326 -5.83 20.77 5.31
N ALA A 327 -6.81 21.41 5.94
CA ALA A 327 -6.83 21.76 7.35
C ALA A 327 -7.55 20.70 8.20
N LEU A 328 -7.07 20.54 9.43
CA LEU A 328 -7.68 19.65 10.41
C LEU A 328 -8.65 20.46 11.29
N PRO A 329 -9.94 20.10 11.35
CA PRO A 329 -10.87 20.72 12.29
C PRO A 329 -10.49 20.34 13.73
N GLN A 330 -11.02 21.09 14.70
CA GLN A 330 -10.93 20.71 16.11
C GLN A 330 -11.35 19.24 16.30
N GLY A 331 -10.80 18.52 17.27
CA GLY A 331 -11.15 17.11 17.56
C GLY A 331 -10.64 16.09 16.54
N MET A 332 -10.12 16.53 15.39
CA MET A 332 -9.40 15.68 14.45
C MET A 332 -7.91 16.03 14.51
N MET A 333 -7.06 15.00 14.48
CA MET A 333 -5.61 15.14 14.59
C MET A 333 -4.89 14.36 13.49
N VAL A 334 -3.63 14.71 13.26
CA VAL A 334 -2.72 14.03 12.33
C VAL A 334 -1.34 13.86 12.97
N PRO A 335 -0.54 12.83 12.64
CA PRO A 335 0.84 12.77 13.12
C PRO A 335 1.66 13.94 12.56
N VAL A 336 2.31 14.69 13.45
CA VAL A 336 3.20 15.80 13.08
C VAL A 336 4.64 15.43 13.39
N ASN A 337 5.54 15.60 12.43
CA ASN A 337 6.93 15.18 12.54
C ASN A 337 7.91 16.33 12.70
N SER A 338 9.15 15.99 13.06
CA SER A 338 10.32 16.88 13.08
C SER A 338 11.16 16.73 11.80
N PHE A 339 10.49 16.52 10.68
CA PHE A 339 11.11 16.20 9.40
C PHE A 339 10.82 17.26 8.33
N ASN A 340 9.61 17.81 8.29
CA ASN A 340 9.23 18.83 7.30
C ASN A 340 8.04 19.67 7.79
N THR A 341 8.22 20.40 8.88
CA THR A 341 7.12 21.13 9.53
C THR A 341 7.49 22.58 9.79
N LEU A 342 6.73 23.52 9.22
CA LEU A 342 6.87 24.94 9.48
C LEU A 342 6.00 25.37 10.66
N PHE A 343 6.63 26.01 11.64
CA PHE A 343 5.98 26.63 12.79
C PHE A 343 6.01 28.14 12.67
N HIS A 344 4.87 28.77 12.92
CA HIS A 344 4.77 30.22 13.12
C HIS A 344 4.99 30.57 14.58
N SER A 345 5.42 31.81 14.85
CA SER A 345 5.81 32.25 16.19
C SER A 345 4.76 31.95 17.24
N SER A 346 3.47 32.12 16.94
CA SER A 346 2.38 31.83 17.89
C SER A 346 2.30 30.36 18.35
N ALA A 347 2.95 29.43 17.65
CA ALA A 347 2.99 28.01 18.00
C ALA A 347 4.37 27.52 18.46
N PHE A 348 5.35 28.41 18.68
CA PHE A 348 6.71 28.00 19.06
C PHE A 348 6.78 27.25 20.39
N TRP A 349 5.85 27.48 21.31
CA TRP A 349 5.74 26.67 22.53
C TRP A 349 5.55 25.17 22.26
N GLY A 350 5.03 24.82 21.08
CA GLY A 350 4.85 23.46 20.59
C GLY A 350 6.10 22.82 19.99
N LEU A 351 7.24 23.50 19.93
CA LEU A 351 8.48 22.92 19.36
C LEU A 351 9.20 21.93 20.29
N MET A 352 8.78 21.83 21.55
CA MET A 352 9.43 21.00 22.57
C MET A 352 9.31 19.50 22.26
N LEU A 353 10.45 18.82 22.18
CA LEU A 353 10.54 17.39 21.91
C LEU A 353 10.75 16.61 23.21
N PRO A 354 9.80 15.76 23.66
CA PRO A 354 9.93 15.03 24.91
C PRO A 354 11.14 14.09 24.92
N VAL A 355 11.72 13.91 26.11
CA VAL A 355 13.02 13.28 26.34
C VAL A 355 12.94 11.91 27.02
N SER A 356 11.82 11.56 27.67
CA SER A 356 11.71 10.26 28.35
C SER A 356 11.07 9.14 27.52
N VAL A 357 10.58 9.48 26.32
CA VAL A 357 10.06 8.53 25.33
C VAL A 357 11.14 8.19 24.30
N SER A 358 10.92 7.15 23.49
CA SER A 358 11.84 6.85 22.39
C SER A 358 12.02 8.06 21.45
N THR A 359 13.20 8.20 20.87
CA THR A 359 13.49 9.27 19.90
C THR A 359 12.54 9.22 18.71
N MET A 360 12.14 8.02 18.27
CA MET A 360 11.15 7.85 17.20
C MET A 360 9.73 8.20 17.63
N ALA A 361 9.40 8.21 18.92
CA ALA A 361 8.09 8.63 19.40
C ALA A 361 8.00 10.13 19.69
N SER A 362 9.14 10.78 19.96
CA SER A 362 9.22 12.13 20.52
C SER A 362 8.46 13.19 19.71
N ASP A 363 8.74 13.29 18.41
CA ASP A 363 8.14 14.31 17.54
C ASP A 363 6.64 14.10 17.31
N VAL A 364 6.20 12.84 17.16
CA VAL A 364 4.79 12.46 17.01
C VAL A 364 3.99 12.77 18.29
N LEU A 365 4.49 12.37 19.46
CA LEU A 365 3.83 12.66 20.75
C LEU A 365 3.75 14.17 20.99
N ARG A 366 4.85 14.89 20.72
CA ARG A 366 4.83 16.36 20.66
C ARG A 366 3.75 16.86 19.72
N GLY A 367 3.61 16.25 18.55
CA GLY A 367 2.68 16.67 17.50
C GLY A 367 1.23 16.65 17.96
N TYR A 368 0.81 15.54 18.57
CA TYR A 368 -0.52 15.38 19.13
C TYR A 368 -0.76 16.31 20.34
N TRP A 369 0.20 16.37 21.26
CA TRP A 369 0.16 17.28 22.42
C TRP A 369 -0.01 18.74 21.98
N THR A 370 0.77 19.17 20.99
CA THR A 370 0.73 20.52 20.43
C THR A 370 -0.61 20.80 19.77
N GLN A 371 -1.13 19.89 18.94
CA GLN A 371 -2.42 20.06 18.27
C GLN A 371 -3.56 20.31 19.25
N ARG A 372 -3.61 19.55 20.35
CA ARG A 372 -4.63 19.75 21.38
C ARG A 372 -4.57 21.17 21.96
N LEU A 373 -3.38 21.63 22.30
CA LEU A 373 -3.18 22.97 22.88
C LEU A 373 -3.34 24.09 21.84
N LEU A 374 -3.14 23.80 20.55
CA LEU A 374 -3.28 24.75 19.46
C LEU A 374 -4.72 25.26 19.33
N TRP A 375 -5.69 24.40 19.64
CA TRP A 375 -7.11 24.76 19.67
C TRP A 375 -7.44 25.84 20.72
N GLU A 376 -6.67 25.92 21.82
CA GLU A 376 -6.87 26.93 22.87
C GLU A 376 -6.55 28.36 22.38
N ILE A 377 -5.80 28.48 21.29
CA ILE A 377 -5.43 29.76 20.67
C ILE A 377 -6.07 29.94 19.28
N GLY A 378 -7.00 29.06 18.91
CA GLY A 378 -7.72 29.05 17.64
C GLY A 378 -6.86 28.78 16.39
N GLY A 379 -5.67 28.19 16.58
CA GLY A 379 -4.85 27.71 15.48
C GLY A 379 -5.18 26.27 15.11
N TYR A 380 -4.75 25.86 13.93
CA TYR A 380 -4.87 24.48 13.46
C TYR A 380 -3.65 24.05 12.64
N VAL A 381 -3.49 22.74 12.52
CA VAL A 381 -2.53 22.12 11.59
C VAL A 381 -3.13 22.11 10.20
N VAL A 382 -2.28 22.38 9.20
CA VAL A 382 -2.62 22.19 7.79
C VAL A 382 -1.53 21.33 7.15
N VAL A 383 -1.97 20.34 6.37
CA VAL A 383 -1.06 19.51 5.57
C VAL A 383 -0.98 20.10 4.16
N TYR A 384 0.24 20.21 3.67
CA TYR A 384 0.57 20.81 2.39
C TYR A 384 0.95 19.74 1.37
N PRO A 385 0.80 20.02 0.07
CA PRO A 385 1.35 19.18 -1.00
C PRO A 385 2.85 18.94 -0.84
N PRO A 386 3.45 18.08 -1.67
CA PRO A 386 4.87 17.76 -1.56
C PRO A 386 5.74 19.00 -1.62
N THR A 387 6.49 19.29 -0.55
CA THR A 387 7.36 20.46 -0.45
C THR A 387 8.85 20.08 -0.51
N ILE A 388 9.17 18.82 -0.20
CA ILE A 388 10.53 18.29 -0.24
C ILE A 388 10.59 16.93 -0.95
N HIS A 389 11.81 16.52 -1.30
CA HIS A 389 12.13 15.19 -1.80
C HIS A 389 13.24 14.57 -0.96
N ARG A 390 12.99 13.39 -0.39
CA ARG A 390 13.97 12.65 0.40
C ARG A 390 14.30 11.32 -0.27
N TYR A 391 15.57 11.03 -0.47
CA TYR A 391 15.99 9.78 -1.10
C TYR A 391 16.08 8.65 -0.07
N ASP A 392 15.58 7.45 -0.39
CA ASP A 392 15.77 6.25 0.44
C ASP A 392 17.21 5.72 0.29
N ARG A 393 18.09 6.21 1.15
CA ARG A 393 19.50 5.77 1.26
C ARG A 393 19.79 5.14 2.62
N ILE A 394 18.76 4.77 3.37
CA ILE A 394 18.87 4.36 4.77
C ILE A 394 18.54 2.88 4.95
N GLU A 395 19.01 2.32 6.07
CA GLU A 395 18.41 1.14 6.68
C GLU A 395 17.24 1.61 7.56
N GLY A 396 16.10 0.91 7.50
CA GLY A 396 14.92 1.24 8.29
C GLY A 396 15.21 1.16 9.79
N TYR A 397 14.52 1.98 10.58
CA TYR A 397 14.61 1.94 12.04
C TYR A 397 13.95 0.66 12.58
N PRO A 398 14.55 -0.05 13.54
CA PRO A 398 13.96 -1.28 14.06
C PRO A 398 12.65 -1.00 14.80
N PHE A 399 11.68 -1.90 14.65
CA PHE A 399 10.36 -1.79 15.29
C PHE A 399 10.44 -1.58 16.82
N SER A 400 11.46 -2.12 17.47
CA SER A 400 11.69 -1.94 18.91
C SER A 400 11.87 -0.48 19.33
N GLU A 401 12.37 0.39 18.45
CA GLU A 401 12.53 1.83 18.73
C GLU A 401 11.21 2.60 18.61
N GLU A 402 10.17 2.02 17.99
CA GLU A 402 8.86 2.63 17.80
C GLU A 402 7.77 2.04 18.70
N LYS A 403 8.14 1.17 19.65
CA LYS A 403 7.17 0.48 20.51
C LYS A 403 6.21 1.45 21.23
N ASP A 404 6.73 2.57 21.72
CA ASP A 404 5.95 3.57 22.45
C ASP A 404 4.87 4.22 21.57
N LEU A 405 5.09 4.32 20.25
CA LEU A 405 4.12 4.83 19.28
C LEU A 405 2.95 3.85 19.13
N HIS A 406 3.27 2.62 18.70
CA HIS A 406 2.28 1.63 18.28
C HIS A 406 1.34 1.19 19.41
N VAL A 407 1.79 1.31 20.67
CA VAL A 407 0.98 0.96 21.85
C VAL A 407 0.11 2.13 22.32
N ASN A 408 0.60 3.37 22.27
CA ASN A 408 -0.03 4.47 23.01
C ASN A 408 -0.81 5.47 22.16
N VAL A 409 -0.53 5.62 20.86
CA VAL A 409 -1.07 6.75 20.09
C VAL A 409 -2.60 6.72 19.98
N GLY A 410 -3.22 5.56 19.79
CA GLY A 410 -4.68 5.42 19.79
C GLY A 410 -5.33 5.82 21.13
N ARG A 411 -4.68 5.51 22.26
CA ARG A 411 -5.12 5.94 23.60
C ARG A 411 -4.87 7.44 23.82
N LEU A 412 -3.73 7.94 23.37
CA LEU A 412 -3.31 9.33 23.51
C LEU A 412 -4.27 10.28 22.80
N THR A 413 -4.62 9.99 21.54
CA THR A 413 -5.51 10.86 20.75
C THR A 413 -6.89 10.97 21.39
N LYS A 414 -7.47 9.85 21.83
CA LYS A 414 -8.74 9.83 22.59
C LYS A 414 -8.65 10.64 23.88
N PHE A 415 -7.57 10.46 24.65
CA PHE A 415 -7.33 11.22 25.88
C PHE A 415 -7.24 12.72 25.61
N LEU A 416 -6.44 13.15 24.61
CA LEU A 416 -6.24 14.55 24.30
C LEU A 416 -7.52 15.23 23.82
N VAL A 417 -8.31 14.57 22.96
CA VAL A 417 -9.61 15.08 22.50
C VAL A 417 -10.58 15.29 23.66
N ALA A 418 -10.59 14.37 24.64
CA ALA A 418 -11.43 14.45 25.82
C ALA A 418 -10.92 15.45 26.89
N TRP A 419 -9.61 15.69 26.95
CA TRP A 419 -9.00 16.49 28.01
C TRP A 419 -9.50 17.95 28.04
N ARG A 420 -9.67 18.50 29.25
CA ARG A 420 -10.12 19.87 29.51
C ARG A 420 -9.30 20.50 30.64
N SER A 421 -9.24 21.82 30.67
CA SER A 421 -8.55 22.58 31.71
C SER A 421 -9.28 23.87 32.06
N SER A 422 -9.33 24.18 33.35
CA SER A 422 -9.89 25.41 33.92
C SER A 422 -8.87 26.54 34.10
N LYS A 423 -7.59 26.35 33.72
CA LYS A 423 -6.56 27.39 33.83
C LYS A 423 -6.82 28.54 32.85
N HIS A 424 -6.32 29.73 33.19
CA HIS A 424 -6.55 30.96 32.40
C HIS A 424 -5.33 31.44 31.61
N ARG A 425 -4.15 30.84 31.83
CA ARG A 425 -2.93 31.11 31.05
C ARG A 425 -2.58 29.91 30.21
N LEU A 426 -2.11 30.13 28.97
CA LEU A 426 -1.71 29.05 28.08
C LEU A 426 -0.60 28.20 28.72
N PHE A 427 0.43 28.82 29.29
CA PHE A 427 1.57 28.07 29.86
C PHE A 427 1.17 27.21 31.06
N GLU A 428 0.15 27.62 31.82
CA GLU A 428 -0.42 26.81 32.89
C GLU A 428 -1.19 25.61 32.34
N LYS A 429 -2.00 25.81 31.27
CA LYS A 429 -2.67 24.70 30.56
C LYS A 429 -1.67 23.71 29.98
N ILE A 430 -0.59 24.21 29.38
CA ILE A 430 0.48 23.38 28.81
C ILE A 430 1.09 22.50 29.90
N LEU A 431 1.50 23.10 31.02
CA LEU A 431 2.11 22.36 32.13
C LEU A 431 1.13 21.35 32.77
N GLU A 432 -0.15 21.72 32.90
CA GLU A 432 -1.20 20.84 33.42
C GLU A 432 -1.47 19.65 32.49
N LEU A 433 -1.56 19.88 31.17
CA LEU A 433 -1.70 18.78 30.22
C LEU A 433 -0.48 17.87 30.29
N SER A 434 0.73 18.44 30.36
CA SER A 434 1.94 17.63 30.46
C SER A 434 2.01 16.79 31.73
N TYR A 435 1.52 17.34 32.84
CA TYR A 435 1.37 16.60 34.08
C TYR A 435 0.36 15.45 33.96
N ALA A 436 -0.83 15.73 33.43
CA ALA A 436 -1.87 14.73 33.23
C ALA A 436 -1.42 13.61 32.28
N MET A 437 -0.66 13.95 31.23
CA MET A 437 -0.05 12.95 30.35
C MET A 437 0.95 12.04 31.06
N ALA A 438 1.65 12.55 32.09
CA ALA A 438 2.53 11.74 32.91
C ALA A 438 1.78 10.84 33.88
N GLU A 439 0.67 11.31 34.46
CA GLU A 439 -0.21 10.48 35.29
C GLU A 439 -0.83 9.32 34.50
N GLU A 440 -1.21 9.59 33.26
CA GLU A 440 -1.73 8.59 32.32
C GLU A 440 -0.62 7.69 31.73
N GLY A 441 0.65 7.94 32.04
CA GLY A 441 1.77 7.13 31.58
C GLY A 441 2.08 7.22 30.08
N PHE A 442 1.74 8.34 29.42
CA PHE A 442 2.19 8.60 28.04
C PHE A 442 3.66 9.01 27.98
N TRP A 443 4.15 9.63 29.05
CA TRP A 443 5.56 9.94 29.29
C TRP A 443 5.83 10.01 30.80
N THR A 444 7.07 10.26 31.21
CA THR A 444 7.43 10.24 32.64
C THR A 444 7.44 11.64 33.28
N VAL A 445 7.66 11.68 34.59
CA VAL A 445 7.87 12.92 35.37
C VAL A 445 9.04 13.76 34.84
N GLN A 446 10.00 13.13 34.16
CA GLN A 446 11.11 13.85 33.53
C GLN A 446 10.60 14.81 32.44
N ASP A 447 9.60 14.42 31.65
CA ASP A 447 9.00 15.29 30.63
C ASP A 447 8.18 16.43 31.21
N VAL A 448 7.61 16.25 32.41
CA VAL A 448 6.94 17.34 33.15
C VAL A 448 7.96 18.39 33.58
N LYS A 449 9.10 17.95 34.16
CA LYS A 449 10.21 18.85 34.55
C LYS A 449 10.83 19.52 33.33
N PHE A 450 10.99 18.77 32.24
CA PHE A 450 11.49 19.30 30.98
C PHE A 450 10.55 20.34 30.36
N THR A 451 9.23 20.08 30.38
CA THR A 451 8.20 21.05 29.95
C THR A 451 8.30 22.32 30.80
N ALA A 452 8.45 22.20 32.12
CA ALA A 452 8.63 23.34 33.01
C ALA A 452 9.89 24.14 32.66
N ALA A 453 11.01 23.48 32.37
CA ALA A 453 12.25 24.13 31.95
C ALA A 453 12.08 24.83 30.59
N TRP A 454 11.44 24.17 29.62
CA TRP A 454 11.14 24.71 28.30
C TRP A 454 10.30 26.00 28.35
N LEU A 455 9.20 25.99 29.11
CA LEU A 455 8.34 27.17 29.24
C LEU A 455 9.05 28.34 29.95
N GLN A 456 9.90 28.04 30.93
CA GLN A 456 10.73 29.06 31.57
C GLN A 456 11.79 29.62 30.61
N ASP A 457 12.44 28.76 29.83
CA ASP A 457 13.43 29.20 28.84
C ASP A 457 12.79 30.05 27.74
N LEU A 458 11.59 29.71 27.27
CA LEU A 458 10.84 30.55 26.32
C LEU A 458 10.64 31.97 26.87
N LEU A 459 10.16 32.11 28.11
CA LEU A 459 10.00 33.42 28.74
C LEU A 459 11.35 34.12 28.92
N ALA A 460 12.38 33.37 29.31
CA ALA A 460 13.72 33.90 29.52
C ALA A 460 14.37 34.43 28.24
N VAL A 461 14.09 33.83 27.07
CA VAL A 461 14.57 34.30 25.76
C VAL A 461 13.65 35.36 25.13
N GLY A 462 12.61 35.81 25.83
CA GLY A 462 11.72 36.89 25.39
C GLY A 462 10.54 36.44 24.54
N TYR A 463 10.20 35.14 24.51
CA TYR A 463 9.01 34.65 23.83
C TYR A 463 7.74 35.13 24.55
N MET A 464 6.80 35.70 23.80
CA MET A 464 5.51 36.13 24.33
C MET A 464 4.47 35.02 24.12
N GLN A 465 3.88 34.53 25.21
CA GLN A 465 2.80 33.55 25.11
C GLN A 465 1.58 34.15 24.37
N PRO A 466 0.96 33.40 23.43
CA PRO A 466 -0.26 33.84 22.76
C PRO A 466 -1.43 34.02 23.73
N ARG A 467 -2.41 34.83 23.32
CA ARG A 467 -3.67 34.97 24.05
C ARG A 467 -4.55 33.74 23.78
N LEU A 468 -5.16 33.24 24.84
CA LEU A 468 -6.22 32.24 24.72
C LEU A 468 -7.40 32.83 23.95
N MET A 469 -7.99 32.05 23.06
CA MET A 469 -9.28 32.39 22.48
C MET A 469 -10.38 31.88 23.41
N SER A 470 -11.49 32.62 23.50
CA SER A 470 -12.71 32.17 24.17
C SER A 470 -13.40 31.10 23.33
N LEU A 471 -12.73 29.97 23.12
CA LEU A 471 -13.32 28.80 22.49
C LEU A 471 -14.00 27.95 23.56
N GLU A 472 -15.31 27.77 23.43
CA GLU A 472 -16.03 26.72 24.12
C GLU A 472 -15.77 25.42 23.37
N LEU A 473 -14.80 24.62 23.84
CA LEU A 473 -14.44 23.33 23.23
C LEU A 473 -15.63 22.37 23.12
N ASP A 474 -16.65 22.56 23.97
CA ASP A 474 -17.86 21.73 24.07
C ASP A 474 -19.06 22.34 23.32
N ARG A 475 -18.89 23.49 22.66
CA ARG A 475 -19.96 24.08 21.86
C ARG A 475 -20.26 23.17 20.66
N PRO A 476 -21.54 22.87 20.39
CA PRO A 476 -21.91 22.11 19.20
C PRO A 476 -21.35 22.80 17.96
N ARG A 477 -20.63 22.03 17.13
CA ARG A 477 -20.08 22.53 15.88
C ARG A 477 -21.23 22.90 14.95
N ALA A 478 -20.98 23.85 14.05
CA ALA A 478 -21.94 24.20 13.02
C ALA A 478 -22.31 22.93 12.22
N SER A 479 -23.61 22.72 12.02
CA SER A 479 -24.11 21.66 11.15
C SER A 479 -23.66 21.92 9.72
N ILE A 480 -23.08 20.91 9.06
CA ILE A 480 -22.63 21.03 7.67
C ILE A 480 -23.86 20.88 6.77
N GLY A 481 -24.30 21.98 6.14
CA GLY A 481 -25.38 21.95 5.16
C GLY A 481 -24.91 21.38 3.82
N HIS A 482 -25.85 21.05 2.93
CA HIS A 482 -25.50 20.58 1.57
C HIS A 482 -24.68 21.61 0.77
N GLY A 483 -24.89 22.91 1.00
CA GLY A 483 -24.15 23.98 0.32
C GLY A 483 -22.72 24.19 0.80
N ASP A 484 -22.36 23.64 1.97
CA ASP A 484 -21.02 23.76 2.55
C ASP A 484 -20.08 22.62 2.10
N ARG A 485 -20.62 21.63 1.36
CA ARG A 485 -19.89 20.44 0.93
C ARG A 485 -19.12 20.71 -0.36
N LYS A 486 -17.83 20.42 -0.33
CA LYS A 486 -16.93 20.52 -1.46
C LYS A 486 -16.35 19.16 -1.82
N GLU A 487 -16.62 18.69 -3.03
CA GLU A 487 -16.01 17.46 -3.53
C GLU A 487 -14.58 17.73 -4.03
N PHE A 488 -13.66 16.84 -3.66
CA PHE A 488 -12.32 16.80 -4.22
C PHE A 488 -11.85 15.34 -4.25
N VAL A 489 -11.41 14.89 -5.43
CA VAL A 489 -10.86 13.55 -5.62
C VAL A 489 -9.41 13.72 -6.08
N PRO A 490 -8.42 13.26 -5.30
CA PRO A 490 -7.02 13.41 -5.67
C PRO A 490 -6.64 12.54 -6.85
N GLN A 491 -5.57 12.92 -7.55
CA GLN A 491 -4.99 12.11 -8.60
C GLN A 491 -4.62 10.72 -8.05
N LYS A 492 -5.07 9.66 -8.73
CA LYS A 492 -4.70 8.29 -8.34
C LYS A 492 -3.23 8.04 -8.69
N LEU A 493 -2.40 7.85 -7.68
CA LEU A 493 -0.99 7.51 -7.83
C LEU A 493 -0.74 6.03 -7.53
N PRO A 494 0.35 5.43 -8.07
CA PRO A 494 0.70 4.05 -7.80
C PRO A 494 0.97 3.84 -6.31
N SER A 495 0.44 2.75 -5.77
CA SER A 495 0.73 2.32 -4.41
C SER A 495 2.05 1.60 -4.26
N VAL A 496 2.46 1.54 -3.00
CA VAL A 496 3.75 1.06 -2.53
C VAL A 496 3.62 -0.33 -1.88
N HIS A 497 2.57 -1.10 -2.16
CA HIS A 497 2.51 -2.47 -1.68
C HIS A 497 3.52 -3.37 -2.42
N LEU A 498 4.69 -3.59 -1.83
CA LEU A 498 5.61 -4.63 -2.25
C LEU A 498 5.29 -5.91 -1.46
N GLY A 499 4.59 -6.85 -2.08
CA GLY A 499 4.27 -8.18 -1.54
C GLY A 499 2.78 -8.52 -1.47
N VAL A 500 1.91 -7.52 -1.55
CA VAL A 500 0.56 -7.66 -2.10
C VAL A 500 0.61 -6.79 -3.33
N GLU A 501 0.68 -7.34 -4.53
CA GLU A 501 0.42 -6.52 -5.72
C GLU A 501 -0.83 -5.70 -5.41
N GLU A 502 -0.72 -4.36 -5.39
CA GLU A 502 -1.88 -3.52 -5.14
C GLU A 502 -2.79 -3.63 -6.35
N ILE A 503 -3.51 -4.76 -6.46
CA ILE A 503 -4.70 -4.95 -7.26
C ILE A 503 -4.56 -4.25 -8.64
N GLY A 504 -3.36 -4.36 -9.22
CA GLY A 504 -3.02 -3.88 -10.56
C GLY A 504 -3.68 -4.77 -11.60
N THR A 505 -4.04 -5.97 -11.17
CA THR A 505 -5.09 -6.81 -11.72
C THR A 505 -6.39 -6.03 -11.88
N VAL A 506 -6.95 -5.30 -10.92
CA VAL A 506 -8.24 -4.61 -11.15
C VAL A 506 -8.14 -3.48 -12.19
N ASN A 507 -7.01 -2.81 -12.40
CA ASN A 507 -6.91 -1.85 -13.52
C ASN A 507 -6.70 -2.54 -14.89
N TYR A 508 -5.87 -3.60 -14.98
CA TYR A 508 -5.70 -4.37 -16.23
C TYR A 508 -6.94 -5.19 -16.56
N GLU A 509 -7.60 -5.76 -15.55
CA GLU A 509 -8.81 -6.55 -15.66
C GLU A 509 -10.03 -5.66 -15.88
N ILE A 510 -10.16 -4.49 -15.24
CA ILE A 510 -11.19 -3.51 -15.63
C ILE A 510 -10.89 -3.00 -17.04
N ALA A 511 -9.64 -2.75 -17.41
CA ALA A 511 -9.30 -2.38 -18.79
C ALA A 511 -9.62 -3.51 -19.80
N ASN A 512 -9.37 -4.76 -19.45
CA ASN A 512 -9.74 -5.93 -20.25
C ASN A 512 -11.26 -6.08 -20.32
N LEU A 513 -11.97 -5.88 -19.20
CA LEU A 513 -13.42 -5.89 -19.13
C LEU A 513 -14.00 -4.80 -20.02
N ILE A 514 -13.46 -3.58 -19.98
CA ILE A 514 -13.82 -2.49 -20.88
C ILE A 514 -13.51 -2.86 -22.34
N LYS A 515 -12.36 -3.49 -22.62
CA LYS A 515 -11.96 -3.93 -23.96
C LYS A 515 -12.90 -5.01 -24.51
N TRP A 516 -13.21 -6.04 -23.73
CA TRP A 516 -14.15 -7.09 -24.09
C TRP A 516 -15.55 -6.53 -24.27
N ARG A 517 -16.02 -5.68 -23.36
CA ARG A 517 -17.33 -5.03 -23.45
C ARG A 517 -17.43 -4.07 -24.63
N LYS A 518 -16.35 -3.38 -25.00
CA LYS A 518 -16.29 -2.57 -26.22
C LYS A 518 -16.33 -3.45 -27.47
N ASN A 519 -15.67 -4.61 -27.46
CA ASN A 519 -15.61 -5.50 -28.61
C ASN A 519 -16.90 -6.32 -28.83
N PHE A 520 -17.52 -6.80 -27.76
CA PHE A 520 -18.66 -7.72 -27.79
C PHE A 520 -19.98 -7.09 -27.33
N GLY A 521 -19.97 -5.88 -26.78
CA GLY A 521 -21.16 -5.23 -26.23
C GLY A 521 -22.28 -5.02 -27.26
N ASN A 522 -21.96 -4.93 -28.55
CA ASN A 522 -22.94 -4.84 -29.64
C ASN A 522 -23.24 -6.19 -30.33
N VAL A 523 -22.69 -7.30 -29.82
CA VAL A 523 -23.07 -8.66 -30.21
C VAL A 523 -24.20 -9.12 -29.29
N VAL A 524 -25.21 -9.76 -29.86
CA VAL A 524 -26.31 -10.36 -29.09
C VAL A 524 -25.95 -11.81 -28.80
N LEU A 525 -25.83 -12.16 -27.52
CA LEU A 525 -25.60 -13.54 -27.09
C LEU A 525 -26.96 -14.24 -26.86
N ILE A 526 -27.16 -15.38 -27.50
CA ILE A 526 -28.35 -16.22 -27.40
C ILE A 526 -27.92 -17.54 -26.75
N ILE A 527 -28.39 -17.81 -25.54
CA ILE A 527 -28.09 -19.03 -24.79
C ILE A 527 -29.32 -19.93 -24.80
N PHE A 528 -29.17 -21.19 -25.18
CA PHE A 528 -30.21 -22.20 -25.00
C PHE A 528 -29.94 -23.03 -23.75
N CYS A 529 -30.85 -22.96 -22.78
CA CYS A 529 -30.80 -23.71 -21.53
C CYS A 529 -31.67 -24.96 -21.62
N SER A 530 -31.01 -26.13 -21.62
CA SER A 530 -31.64 -27.45 -21.58
C SER A 530 -31.88 -27.94 -20.14
N GLY A 531 -31.20 -27.35 -19.16
CA GLY A 531 -31.36 -27.63 -17.73
C GLY A 531 -32.45 -26.80 -17.02
N PRO A 532 -32.60 -26.96 -15.68
CA PRO A 532 -33.60 -26.22 -14.89
C PRO A 532 -33.30 -24.72 -14.85
N VAL A 533 -34.14 -23.93 -15.53
CA VAL A 533 -33.96 -22.49 -15.72
C VAL A 533 -34.12 -21.68 -14.43
N GLU A 534 -34.84 -22.21 -13.43
CA GLU A 534 -35.08 -21.54 -12.15
C GLU A 534 -33.79 -21.29 -11.36
N ARG A 535 -32.72 -22.04 -11.67
CA ARG A 535 -31.44 -21.97 -10.97
C ARG A 535 -30.34 -21.39 -11.85
N THR A 536 -30.27 -21.79 -13.12
CA THR A 536 -29.11 -21.50 -13.97
C THR A 536 -29.27 -20.28 -14.87
N ALA A 537 -30.50 -19.83 -15.17
CA ALA A 537 -30.71 -18.74 -16.12
C ALA A 537 -30.12 -17.41 -15.62
N LEU A 538 -30.25 -17.11 -14.32
CA LEU A 538 -29.64 -15.92 -13.73
C LEU A 538 -28.11 -16.03 -13.70
N GLU A 539 -27.57 -17.19 -13.36
CA GLU A 539 -26.12 -17.46 -13.33
C GLU A 539 -25.48 -17.22 -14.71
N TRP A 540 -26.08 -17.73 -15.79
CA TRP A 540 -25.60 -17.49 -17.15
C TRP A 540 -25.67 -16.03 -17.57
N ARG A 541 -26.73 -15.32 -17.15
CA ARG A 541 -26.88 -13.88 -17.41
C ARG A 541 -25.88 -13.06 -16.60
N LEU A 542 -25.58 -13.46 -15.37
CA LEU A 542 -24.56 -12.83 -14.52
C LEU A 542 -23.16 -13.03 -15.11
N LEU A 543 -22.82 -14.22 -15.57
CA LEU A 543 -21.52 -14.51 -16.18
C LEU A 543 -21.29 -13.71 -17.46
N TYR A 544 -22.15 -13.89 -18.46
CA TYR A 544 -21.92 -13.31 -19.78
C TYR A 544 -22.45 -11.88 -19.95
N GLY A 545 -23.39 -11.44 -19.11
CA GLY A 545 -23.93 -10.08 -19.12
C GLY A 545 -22.91 -8.99 -18.75
N ARG A 546 -21.78 -9.38 -18.17
CA ARG A 546 -20.61 -8.51 -17.96
C ARG A 546 -20.00 -8.03 -19.27
N ILE A 547 -20.06 -8.89 -20.30
CA ILE A 547 -19.37 -8.71 -21.58
C ILE A 547 -20.35 -8.31 -22.67
N PHE A 548 -21.46 -9.04 -22.80
CA PHE A 548 -22.49 -8.81 -23.79
C PHE A 548 -23.58 -7.93 -23.18
N LYS A 549 -23.88 -6.79 -23.81
CA LYS A 549 -24.96 -5.90 -23.34
C LYS A 549 -26.32 -6.58 -23.39
N THR A 550 -26.48 -7.54 -24.30
CA THR A 550 -27.73 -8.26 -24.54
C THR A 550 -27.47 -9.76 -24.47
N VAL A 551 -28.04 -10.42 -23.45
CA VAL A 551 -28.04 -11.88 -23.29
C VAL A 551 -29.48 -12.37 -23.27
N ILE A 552 -29.86 -13.15 -24.29
CA ILE A 552 -31.18 -13.75 -24.45
C ILE A 552 -31.09 -15.21 -24.04
N ILE A 553 -32.00 -15.65 -23.18
CA ILE A 553 -32.05 -17.04 -22.72
C ILE A 553 -33.32 -17.68 -23.29
N LEU A 554 -33.12 -18.79 -24.00
CA LEU A 554 -34.16 -19.65 -24.55
C LEU A 554 -34.20 -20.97 -23.77
N SER A 555 -35.39 -21.51 -23.56
CA SER A 555 -35.58 -22.85 -23.01
C SER A 555 -36.90 -23.45 -23.49
N ASP A 556 -37.09 -24.75 -23.32
CA ASP A 556 -38.36 -25.43 -23.65
C ASP A 556 -39.55 -24.88 -22.85
N GLN A 557 -39.28 -24.34 -21.66
CA GLN A 557 -40.27 -23.70 -20.79
C GLN A 557 -40.09 -22.18 -20.75
N LYS A 558 -41.20 -21.44 -20.89
CA LYS A 558 -41.22 -19.98 -20.75
C LYS A 558 -41.25 -19.63 -19.26
N ASN A 559 -40.36 -18.73 -18.83
CA ASN A 559 -40.41 -18.15 -17.49
C ASN A 559 -40.33 -16.63 -17.60
N VAL A 560 -41.44 -15.94 -17.30
CA VAL A 560 -41.53 -14.48 -17.46
C VAL A 560 -40.69 -13.76 -16.41
N ASP A 561 -40.69 -14.26 -15.17
CA ASP A 561 -40.00 -13.64 -14.03
C ASP A 561 -38.48 -13.65 -14.22
N LEU A 562 -37.95 -14.68 -14.89
CA LEU A 562 -36.53 -14.81 -15.20
C LEU A 562 -36.16 -14.31 -16.61
N ALA A 563 -37.11 -13.69 -17.32
CA ALA A 563 -36.98 -13.24 -18.70
C ALA A 563 -36.43 -14.33 -19.65
N VAL A 564 -36.97 -15.55 -19.54
CA VAL A 564 -36.64 -16.72 -20.37
C VAL A 564 -37.72 -16.90 -21.44
N GLU A 565 -37.30 -16.89 -22.70
CA GLU A 565 -38.18 -17.07 -23.85
C GLU A 565 -38.34 -18.55 -24.21
N LYS A 566 -39.51 -18.93 -24.72
CA LYS A 566 -39.76 -20.30 -25.17
C LYS A 566 -39.05 -20.56 -26.50
N GLY A 567 -38.20 -21.58 -26.53
CA GLY A 567 -37.58 -22.13 -27.72
C GLY A 567 -37.72 -23.64 -27.76
N ASN A 568 -37.23 -24.26 -28.83
CA ASN A 568 -37.04 -25.70 -28.93
C ASN A 568 -35.68 -25.91 -29.59
N LEU A 569 -34.77 -26.66 -28.95
CA LEU A 569 -33.40 -26.84 -29.42
C LEU A 569 -33.36 -27.50 -30.81
N ASP A 570 -34.22 -28.48 -31.05
CA ASP A 570 -34.30 -29.24 -32.30
C ASP A 570 -34.72 -28.35 -33.48
N TYR A 571 -35.33 -27.19 -33.22
CA TYR A 571 -35.74 -26.21 -34.24
C TYR A 571 -35.29 -24.78 -33.92
N MET A 572 -34.19 -24.63 -33.17
CA MET A 572 -33.76 -23.32 -32.64
C MET A 572 -33.61 -22.25 -33.73
N TYR A 573 -33.15 -22.65 -34.91
CA TYR A 573 -32.97 -21.75 -36.06
C TYR A 573 -34.26 -21.02 -36.46
N ARG A 574 -35.45 -21.57 -36.19
CA ARG A 574 -36.74 -20.93 -36.48
C ARG A 574 -37.05 -19.75 -35.58
N TYR A 575 -36.43 -19.69 -34.39
CA TYR A 575 -36.61 -18.60 -33.44
C TYR A 575 -35.64 -17.43 -33.69
N ALA A 576 -34.54 -17.67 -34.41
CA ALA A 576 -33.51 -16.69 -34.67
C ALA A 576 -33.98 -15.45 -35.46
N PRO A 577 -34.81 -15.55 -36.54
CA PRO A 577 -35.30 -14.38 -37.28
C PRO A 577 -35.99 -13.34 -36.39
N LYS A 578 -36.85 -13.78 -35.47
CA LYS A 578 -37.54 -12.90 -34.53
C LYS A 578 -36.58 -12.16 -33.61
N ILE A 579 -35.45 -12.79 -33.25
CA ILE A 579 -34.40 -12.16 -32.45
C ILE A 579 -33.62 -11.16 -33.32
N PHE A 580 -33.32 -11.52 -34.57
CA PHE A 580 -32.58 -10.66 -35.50
C PHE A 580 -33.30 -9.34 -35.80
N ASP A 581 -34.63 -9.41 -35.94
CA ASP A 581 -35.50 -8.25 -36.16
C ASP A 581 -35.62 -7.36 -34.91
N ARG A 582 -35.54 -7.96 -33.71
CA ARG A 582 -35.60 -7.19 -32.45
C ARG A 582 -34.34 -6.35 -32.23
N TYR A 583 -33.18 -6.83 -32.70
CA TYR A 583 -31.88 -6.19 -32.47
C TYR A 583 -31.23 -5.78 -33.78
N THR A 584 -31.85 -4.82 -34.47
CA THR A 584 -31.39 -4.36 -35.79
C THR A 584 -30.03 -3.66 -35.78
N SER A 585 -29.64 -3.08 -34.65
CA SER A 585 -28.35 -2.40 -34.47
C SER A 585 -27.19 -3.32 -34.09
N ALA A 586 -27.44 -4.62 -33.89
CA ALA A 586 -26.41 -5.58 -33.47
C ALA A 586 -25.38 -5.84 -34.58
N GLU A 587 -24.11 -5.99 -34.19
CA GLU A 587 -23.00 -6.34 -35.09
C GLU A 587 -23.09 -7.79 -35.58
N GLY A 588 -23.68 -8.67 -34.77
CA GLY A 588 -23.96 -10.05 -35.09
C GLY A 588 -24.56 -10.80 -33.89
N PHE A 589 -24.78 -12.09 -34.08
CA PHE A 589 -25.50 -12.95 -33.14
C PHE A 589 -24.67 -14.18 -32.81
N LEU A 590 -24.34 -14.37 -31.52
CA LEU A 590 -23.60 -15.52 -31.02
C LEU A 590 -24.57 -16.47 -30.33
N PHE A 591 -24.63 -17.72 -30.78
CA PHE A 591 -25.40 -18.78 -30.15
C PHE A 591 -24.51 -19.67 -29.29
N LEU A 592 -25.04 -20.10 -28.14
CA LEU A 592 -24.35 -20.95 -27.18
C LEU A 592 -25.33 -21.93 -26.50
N GLN A 593 -24.98 -23.20 -26.38
CA GLN A 593 -25.71 -24.15 -25.52
C GLN A 593 -25.19 -24.10 -24.07
N ASP A 594 -26.05 -24.36 -23.10
CA ASP A 594 -25.75 -24.29 -21.66
C ASP A 594 -24.74 -25.34 -21.15
N ASP A 595 -24.34 -26.31 -21.98
CA ASP A 595 -23.27 -27.24 -21.70
C ASP A 595 -21.95 -26.90 -22.40
N THR A 596 -21.81 -25.66 -22.89
CA THR A 596 -20.63 -25.18 -23.61
C THR A 596 -20.12 -23.89 -23.01
N ILE A 597 -18.87 -23.88 -22.57
CA ILE A 597 -18.24 -22.71 -21.94
C ILE A 597 -17.53 -21.89 -23.00
N LEU A 598 -17.78 -20.59 -22.98
CA LEU A 598 -17.18 -19.62 -23.88
C LEU A 598 -16.12 -18.80 -23.13
N ASN A 599 -14.87 -18.98 -23.52
CA ASN A 599 -13.75 -18.18 -23.02
C ASN A 599 -13.58 -16.94 -23.91
N TYR A 600 -14.46 -15.96 -23.70
CA TYR A 600 -14.59 -14.78 -24.56
C TYR A 600 -13.29 -13.97 -24.70
N TRP A 601 -12.35 -14.07 -23.75
CA TRP A 601 -11.05 -13.39 -23.82
C TRP A 601 -10.17 -13.90 -24.97
N ASN A 602 -10.34 -15.15 -25.39
CA ASN A 602 -9.62 -15.74 -26.54
C ASN A 602 -10.23 -15.35 -27.90
N LEU A 603 -11.40 -14.71 -27.91
CA LEU A 603 -12.11 -14.34 -29.14
C LEU A 603 -11.84 -12.90 -29.60
N LEU A 604 -10.97 -12.15 -28.91
CA LEU A 604 -10.70 -10.75 -29.24
C LEU A 604 -10.15 -10.53 -30.66
N GLN A 605 -9.43 -11.51 -31.20
CA GLN A 605 -8.85 -11.47 -32.55
C GLN A 605 -9.78 -12.04 -33.62
N ALA A 606 -10.96 -12.54 -33.25
CA ALA A 606 -11.89 -13.14 -34.20
C ALA A 606 -12.45 -12.08 -35.16
N ASP A 607 -12.49 -12.41 -36.44
CA ASP A 607 -13.04 -11.55 -37.47
C ASP A 607 -14.57 -11.61 -37.41
N LYS A 608 -15.18 -10.60 -36.78
CA LYS A 608 -16.65 -10.47 -36.64
C LYS A 608 -17.40 -10.27 -37.97
N SER A 609 -16.68 -10.14 -39.08
CA SER A 609 -17.30 -10.16 -40.41
C SER A 609 -17.54 -11.59 -40.91
N LYS A 610 -16.87 -12.61 -40.36
CA LYS A 610 -16.93 -14.01 -40.80
C LYS A 610 -17.80 -14.87 -39.89
N LEU A 611 -18.29 -16.00 -40.44
CA LEU A 611 -18.98 -17.02 -39.65
C LEU A 611 -17.98 -17.70 -38.70
N TRP A 612 -18.35 -17.85 -37.42
CA TRP A 612 -17.53 -18.62 -36.45
C TRP A 612 -18.26 -19.92 -36.16
N ILE A 613 -17.68 -21.05 -36.57
CA ILE A 613 -18.28 -22.37 -36.37
C ILE A 613 -17.21 -23.42 -36.03
N ALA A 614 -17.61 -24.51 -35.37
CA ALA A 614 -16.71 -25.60 -34.99
C ALA A 614 -16.45 -26.63 -36.12
N ASN A 615 -16.39 -26.21 -37.39
CA ASN A 615 -16.30 -27.12 -38.55
C ASN A 615 -15.02 -27.97 -38.62
N LYS A 616 -13.92 -27.52 -38.00
CA LYS A 616 -12.67 -28.30 -37.89
C LYS A 616 -12.62 -29.21 -36.66
N VAL A 617 -13.62 -29.15 -35.78
CA VAL A 617 -13.74 -30.03 -34.62
C VAL A 617 -14.47 -31.30 -35.06
N SER A 618 -13.71 -32.31 -35.48
CA SER A 618 -14.24 -33.54 -36.11
C SER A 618 -15.26 -34.34 -35.29
N LYS A 619 -15.37 -34.06 -33.99
CA LYS A 619 -16.35 -34.69 -33.09
C LYS A 619 -17.66 -33.90 -32.93
N SER A 620 -17.66 -32.60 -33.21
CA SER A 620 -18.85 -31.74 -33.30
C SER A 620 -19.40 -31.78 -34.73
N TRP A 621 -18.52 -31.55 -35.72
CA TRP A 621 -18.87 -31.52 -37.13
C TRP A 621 -18.36 -32.77 -37.85
N HIS A 622 -19.27 -33.60 -38.37
CA HIS A 622 -18.90 -34.82 -39.05
C HIS A 622 -19.88 -35.19 -40.18
N ALA A 623 -19.34 -35.80 -41.23
CA ALA A 623 -20.11 -36.33 -42.34
C ALA A 623 -20.54 -37.76 -42.03
N VAL A 624 -21.82 -38.06 -42.23
CA VAL A 624 -22.41 -39.38 -42.05
C VAL A 624 -22.84 -39.91 -43.42
N PRO A 625 -22.35 -41.09 -43.85
CA PRO A 625 -22.85 -41.74 -45.06
C PRO A 625 -24.34 -42.05 -44.93
N VAL A 626 -25.13 -41.71 -45.95
CA VAL A 626 -26.59 -41.92 -45.95
C VAL A 626 -26.93 -43.40 -46.21
N ALA A 627 -26.07 -44.14 -46.92
CA ALA A 627 -26.24 -45.56 -47.17
C ALA A 627 -26.12 -46.40 -45.88
N ASN A 628 -27.10 -47.28 -45.62
CA ASN A 628 -27.14 -48.24 -44.50
C ASN A 628 -27.19 -47.65 -43.08
N LYS A 629 -27.80 -46.46 -42.89
CA LYS A 629 -28.07 -45.85 -41.57
C LYS A 629 -29.58 -45.77 -41.27
N SER A 630 -29.94 -45.36 -40.05
CA SER A 630 -31.33 -45.30 -39.59
C SER A 630 -32.22 -44.39 -40.44
N ASP A 631 -33.53 -44.69 -40.48
CA ASP A 631 -34.55 -43.95 -41.24
C ASP A 631 -34.53 -42.43 -41.04
N TRP A 632 -34.04 -41.96 -39.88
CA TRP A 632 -33.93 -40.55 -39.57
C TRP A 632 -32.93 -39.81 -40.46
N PHE A 633 -31.73 -40.36 -40.69
CA PHE A 633 -30.71 -39.70 -41.51
C PHE A 633 -31.13 -39.60 -42.98
N VAL A 634 -31.80 -40.65 -43.50
CA VAL A 634 -32.34 -40.67 -44.86
C VAL A 634 -33.39 -39.57 -45.02
N LYS A 635 -34.35 -39.48 -44.09
CA LYS A 635 -35.38 -38.43 -44.09
C LYS A 635 -34.78 -37.02 -44.04
N GLN A 636 -33.79 -36.78 -43.18
CA GLN A 636 -33.13 -35.48 -43.07
C GLN A 636 -32.34 -35.13 -44.35
N ALA A 637 -31.64 -36.10 -44.96
CA ALA A 637 -30.93 -35.89 -46.22
C ALA A 637 -31.89 -35.55 -47.39
N ASP A 638 -33.05 -36.20 -47.45
CA ASP A 638 -34.08 -35.88 -48.45
C ASP A 638 -34.65 -34.47 -48.28
N VAL A 639 -34.86 -34.04 -47.03
CA VAL A 639 -35.30 -32.67 -46.72
C VAL A 639 -34.23 -31.65 -47.16
N VAL A 640 -32.95 -31.89 -46.87
CA VAL A 640 -31.84 -31.03 -47.33
C VAL A 640 -31.84 -30.92 -48.86
N LYS A 641 -31.94 -32.04 -49.59
CA LYS A 641 -31.99 -32.03 -51.06
C LYS A 641 -33.16 -31.19 -51.60
N LYS A 642 -34.34 -31.30 -50.98
CA LYS A 642 -35.52 -30.49 -51.34
C LYS A 642 -35.27 -29.00 -51.13
N VAL A 643 -34.73 -28.61 -49.98
CA VAL A 643 -34.47 -27.19 -49.65
C VAL A 643 -33.38 -26.62 -50.57
N VAL A 644 -32.28 -27.34 -50.78
CA VAL A 644 -31.17 -26.93 -51.66
C VAL A 644 -31.63 -26.75 -53.12
N ALA A 645 -32.55 -27.58 -53.60
CA ALA A 645 -33.12 -27.43 -54.95
C ALA A 645 -33.93 -26.12 -55.11
N THR A 646 -34.47 -25.59 -54.02
CA THR A 646 -35.27 -24.34 -54.00
C THR A 646 -34.48 -23.08 -53.60
N MET A 647 -33.18 -23.21 -53.28
CA MET A 647 -32.34 -22.07 -52.91
C MET A 647 -32.08 -21.12 -54.10
N PRO A 648 -31.93 -19.81 -53.84
CA PRO A 648 -31.34 -18.87 -54.79
C PRO A 648 -30.01 -19.39 -55.35
N VAL A 649 -29.73 -19.06 -56.62
CA VAL A 649 -28.58 -19.62 -57.36
C VAL A 649 -27.25 -19.42 -56.62
N HIS A 650 -27.02 -18.26 -56.01
CA HIS A 650 -25.78 -17.96 -55.31
C HIS A 650 -25.57 -18.85 -54.05
N LEU A 651 -26.62 -19.09 -53.26
CA LEU A 651 -26.57 -19.99 -52.09
C LEU A 651 -26.42 -21.46 -52.52
N GLN A 652 -27.08 -21.84 -53.60
CA GLN A 652 -27.00 -23.20 -54.13
C GLN A 652 -25.60 -23.54 -54.66
N VAL A 653 -24.95 -22.59 -55.35
CA VAL A 653 -23.58 -22.76 -55.85
C VAL A 653 -22.61 -22.93 -54.68
N ASN A 654 -22.64 -22.04 -53.68
CA ASN A 654 -21.80 -22.13 -52.49
C ASN A 654 -21.97 -23.48 -51.76
N TYR A 655 -23.22 -23.94 -51.60
CA TYR A 655 -23.51 -25.22 -50.97
C TYR A 655 -22.90 -26.39 -51.77
N LYS A 656 -23.09 -26.41 -53.09
CA LYS A 656 -22.60 -27.49 -53.95
C LYS A 656 -21.07 -27.52 -54.04
N GLU A 657 -20.41 -26.37 -54.07
CA GLU A 657 -18.94 -26.30 -54.06
C GLU A 657 -18.34 -26.77 -52.73
N SER A 658 -19.06 -26.56 -51.63
CA SER A 658 -18.64 -26.96 -50.29
C SER A 658 -18.84 -28.45 -50.00
N MET A 659 -19.76 -29.12 -50.70
CA MET A 659 -20.08 -30.53 -50.51
C MET A 659 -19.28 -31.43 -51.46
N LYS A 660 -18.53 -32.38 -50.89
CA LYS A 660 -17.66 -33.30 -51.67
C LYS A 660 -18.41 -34.48 -52.31
N SER A 661 -19.61 -34.81 -51.84
CA SER A 661 -20.47 -35.89 -52.36
C SER A 661 -21.92 -35.75 -51.87
N ASP A 662 -22.89 -36.05 -52.73
CA ASP A 662 -24.33 -36.05 -52.42
C ASP A 662 -24.79 -37.24 -51.55
N GLU A 663 -23.86 -38.15 -51.24
CA GLU A 663 -24.12 -39.40 -50.48
C GLU A 663 -23.86 -39.25 -48.97
N THR A 664 -23.37 -38.10 -48.53
CA THR A 664 -23.05 -37.84 -47.11
C THR A 664 -23.87 -36.69 -46.55
N LEU A 665 -24.49 -36.91 -45.39
CA LEU A 665 -25.17 -35.87 -44.63
C LEU A 665 -24.22 -35.28 -43.60
N THR A 666 -24.01 -33.97 -43.64
CA THR A 666 -23.20 -33.26 -42.66
C THR A 666 -24.03 -32.96 -41.41
N ILE A 667 -23.50 -33.33 -40.25
CA ILE A 667 -24.16 -33.13 -38.96
C ILE A 667 -23.23 -32.36 -38.03
N CYS A 668 -23.80 -31.34 -37.38
CA CYS A 668 -23.12 -30.53 -36.36
C CYS A 668 -23.98 -30.48 -35.10
N SER A 669 -23.44 -30.77 -33.92
CA SER A 669 -24.23 -30.61 -32.70
C SER A 669 -24.50 -29.14 -32.33
N SER A 670 -23.89 -28.18 -33.05
CA SER A 670 -24.23 -26.75 -33.07
C SER A 670 -24.19 -26.12 -31.69
N GLU A 671 -23.15 -26.45 -30.94
CA GLU A 671 -22.94 -26.08 -29.55
C GLU A 671 -22.64 -24.58 -29.39
N ILE A 672 -21.95 -24.03 -30.40
CA ILE A 672 -21.58 -22.63 -30.49
C ILE A 672 -21.46 -22.20 -31.96
N PHE A 673 -22.01 -21.04 -32.30
CA PHE A 673 -21.78 -20.41 -33.61
C PHE A 673 -22.05 -18.91 -33.59
N TYR A 674 -21.38 -18.15 -34.45
CA TYR A 674 -21.61 -16.72 -34.63
C TYR A 674 -22.05 -16.39 -36.07
N ILE A 675 -23.10 -15.58 -36.18
CA ILE A 675 -23.64 -15.07 -37.44
C ILE A 675 -23.43 -13.54 -37.49
N PRO A 676 -22.52 -13.05 -38.35
CA PRO A 676 -22.35 -11.63 -38.63
C PRO A 676 -23.64 -11.00 -39.17
N ARG A 677 -23.87 -9.71 -38.87
CA ARG A 677 -25.04 -8.97 -39.36
C ARG A 677 -25.24 -9.07 -40.88
N ARG A 678 -24.15 -9.11 -41.67
CA ARG A 678 -24.21 -9.20 -43.13
C ARG A 678 -24.86 -10.49 -43.66
N PHE A 679 -24.83 -11.57 -42.88
CA PHE A 679 -25.42 -12.86 -43.26
C PHE A 679 -26.83 -13.07 -42.70
N VAL A 680 -27.39 -12.10 -41.98
CA VAL A 680 -28.71 -12.22 -41.36
C VAL A 680 -29.81 -12.37 -42.40
N SER A 681 -29.77 -11.63 -43.51
CA SER A 681 -30.75 -11.75 -44.59
C SER A 681 -30.76 -13.17 -45.17
N ASP A 682 -29.57 -13.66 -45.52
CA ASP A 682 -29.40 -14.97 -46.16
C ASP A 682 -29.84 -16.09 -45.21
N PHE A 683 -29.52 -15.94 -43.91
CA PHE A 683 -29.99 -16.86 -42.88
C PHE A 683 -31.52 -16.87 -42.78
N VAL A 684 -32.16 -15.70 -42.77
CA VAL A 684 -33.63 -15.58 -42.70
C VAL A 684 -34.28 -16.21 -43.94
N ASP A 685 -33.73 -15.97 -45.13
CA ASP A 685 -34.20 -16.57 -46.38
C ASP A 685 -34.09 -18.10 -46.33
N LEU A 686 -32.97 -18.62 -45.85
CA LEU A 686 -32.78 -20.06 -45.66
C LEU A 686 -33.77 -20.65 -44.65
N VAL A 687 -34.03 -19.98 -43.53
CA VAL A 687 -35.06 -20.40 -42.57
C VAL A 687 -36.45 -20.43 -43.23
N ASN A 688 -36.78 -19.43 -44.04
CA ASN A 688 -38.05 -19.35 -44.75
C ASN A 688 -38.21 -20.46 -45.81
N LEU A 689 -37.13 -20.83 -46.51
CA LEU A 689 -37.13 -21.94 -47.47
C LEU A 689 -37.36 -23.30 -46.80
N VAL A 690 -36.86 -23.48 -45.58
CA VAL A 690 -37.17 -24.68 -44.79
C VAL A 690 -38.64 -24.68 -44.39
N GLY A 691 -39.17 -23.52 -43.99
CA GLY A 691 -40.59 -23.34 -43.66
C GLY A 691 -41.08 -24.37 -42.63
N ASN A 692 -42.12 -25.12 -43.00
CA ASN A 692 -42.74 -26.13 -42.15
C ASN A 692 -42.10 -27.53 -42.25
N LEU A 693 -41.04 -27.70 -43.06
CA LEU A 693 -40.37 -28.98 -43.22
C LEU A 693 -39.69 -29.40 -41.91
N ASP A 694 -39.82 -30.67 -41.55
CA ASP A 694 -39.23 -31.26 -40.34
C ASP A 694 -37.71 -31.45 -40.50
N MET A 695 -36.96 -30.36 -40.42
CA MET A 695 -35.50 -30.38 -40.44
C MET A 695 -34.95 -30.04 -39.06
N HIS A 696 -34.16 -30.95 -38.53
CA HIS A 696 -33.53 -30.82 -37.23
C HIS A 696 -32.39 -29.80 -37.26
N HIS A 697 -32.22 -29.02 -36.19
CA HIS A 697 -31.23 -27.95 -36.06
C HIS A 697 -29.81 -28.41 -36.40
N LYS A 698 -29.41 -29.58 -35.87
CA LYS A 698 -28.11 -30.23 -36.17
C LYS A 698 -27.82 -30.52 -37.65
N VAL A 699 -28.84 -30.53 -38.50
CA VAL A 699 -28.74 -30.71 -39.96
C VAL A 699 -28.92 -29.37 -40.67
N ALA A 700 -29.86 -28.55 -40.20
CA ALA A 700 -30.14 -27.23 -40.72
C ALA A 700 -28.91 -26.30 -40.68
N MET A 701 -28.23 -26.23 -39.54
CA MET A 701 -27.14 -25.28 -39.33
C MET A 701 -25.95 -25.54 -40.27
N PRO A 702 -25.46 -26.78 -40.45
CA PRO A 702 -24.47 -27.08 -41.48
C PRO A 702 -24.85 -26.63 -42.86
N MET A 703 -26.08 -26.95 -43.29
CA MET A 703 -26.59 -26.57 -44.59
C MET A 703 -26.62 -25.05 -44.76
N PHE A 704 -27.08 -24.32 -43.74
CA PHE A 704 -27.13 -22.87 -43.77
C PHE A 704 -25.74 -22.26 -43.89
N PHE A 705 -24.79 -22.67 -43.05
CA PHE A 705 -23.45 -22.09 -43.06
C PHE A 705 -22.72 -22.32 -44.38
N THR A 706 -22.79 -23.52 -44.95
CA THR A 706 -22.13 -23.82 -46.23
C THR A 706 -22.86 -23.26 -47.44
N ALA A 707 -24.14 -22.89 -47.31
CA ALA A 707 -24.86 -22.16 -48.33
C ALA A 707 -24.53 -20.65 -48.30
N MET A 708 -24.40 -20.07 -47.10
CA MET A 708 -24.09 -18.64 -46.93
C MET A 708 -22.67 -18.28 -47.35
N ASP A 709 -21.67 -19.12 -47.03
CA ASP A 709 -20.27 -18.85 -47.40
C ASP A 709 -19.44 -20.15 -47.45
N SER A 710 -18.28 -20.07 -48.10
CA SER A 710 -17.39 -21.22 -48.28
C SER A 710 -16.60 -21.54 -47.00
N PRO A 711 -16.36 -22.83 -46.66
CA PRO A 711 -15.64 -23.21 -45.45
C PRO A 711 -14.22 -22.66 -45.27
N GLN A 712 -13.58 -22.19 -46.35
CA GLN A 712 -12.28 -21.51 -46.30
C GLN A 712 -12.38 -20.07 -45.81
N ASN A 713 -13.57 -19.45 -45.89
CA ASN A 713 -13.84 -18.08 -45.47
C ASN A 713 -14.36 -17.99 -44.03
N PHE A 714 -14.62 -19.12 -43.37
CA PHE A 714 -14.99 -19.14 -41.96
C PHE A 714 -13.79 -18.76 -41.09
N ASP A 715 -14.07 -18.14 -39.95
CA ASP A 715 -13.02 -17.79 -39.00
C ASP A 715 -12.48 -19.04 -38.29
N SER A 716 -11.17 -19.10 -38.10
CA SER A 716 -10.49 -20.21 -37.44
C SER A 716 -10.59 -20.22 -35.92
N VAL A 717 -11.21 -19.21 -35.31
CA VAL A 717 -11.17 -19.00 -33.86
C VAL A 717 -11.72 -20.17 -33.04
N LEU A 718 -12.64 -20.98 -33.58
CA LEU A 718 -13.20 -22.16 -32.89
C LEU A 718 -12.50 -23.47 -33.24
N HIS A 719 -11.46 -23.47 -34.08
CA HIS A 719 -10.78 -24.71 -34.49
C HIS A 719 -10.08 -25.43 -33.32
N SER A 720 -9.60 -24.67 -32.32
CA SER A 720 -8.91 -25.18 -31.13
C SER A 720 -9.84 -25.46 -29.95
N MET A 721 -11.17 -25.43 -30.15
CA MET A 721 -12.15 -25.76 -29.12
C MET A 721 -11.92 -27.18 -28.57
N ILE A 722 -11.98 -27.31 -27.24
CA ILE A 722 -11.87 -28.61 -26.56
C ILE A 722 -13.23 -29.31 -26.64
N TYR A 723 -13.26 -30.50 -27.23
CA TYR A 723 -14.48 -31.27 -27.42
C TYR A 723 -14.37 -32.76 -27.01
N LYS A 724 -15.30 -33.22 -26.18
CA LYS A 724 -15.53 -34.64 -25.85
C LYS A 724 -17.00 -35.03 -26.07
N LYS A 725 -17.27 -36.32 -26.30
CA LYS A 725 -18.66 -36.83 -26.45
C LYS A 725 -19.37 -37.05 -25.10
N LYS A 726 -18.59 -37.22 -24.02
CA LYS A 726 -19.08 -37.40 -22.64
C LYS A 726 -18.11 -36.69 -21.68
N PRO A 727 -18.62 -36.12 -20.56
CA PRO A 727 -17.77 -35.44 -19.58
C PRO A 727 -16.81 -36.43 -18.88
N PRO A 728 -15.57 -36.03 -18.59
CA PRO A 728 -14.63 -36.83 -17.81
C PRO A 728 -14.99 -36.84 -16.31
N GLY A 729 -14.51 -37.84 -15.56
CA GLY A 729 -14.83 -38.01 -14.13
C GLY A 729 -14.27 -36.91 -13.21
N ASN A 730 -13.24 -36.16 -13.64
CA ASN A 730 -12.78 -34.95 -12.98
C ASN A 730 -12.89 -33.78 -13.96
N LEU A 731 -13.77 -32.83 -13.66
CA LEU A 731 -14.07 -31.67 -14.50
C LEU A 731 -12.94 -30.62 -14.42
N THR A 732 -12.31 -30.44 -13.26
CA THR A 732 -11.30 -29.38 -13.04
C THR A 732 -10.05 -29.56 -13.90
N THR A 733 -9.63 -30.80 -14.17
CA THR A 733 -8.47 -31.10 -15.05
C THR A 733 -8.81 -31.09 -16.54
N PHE A 734 -10.10 -30.95 -16.88
CA PHE A 734 -10.58 -30.91 -18.27
C PHE A 734 -10.67 -29.49 -18.83
N TYR A 735 -10.83 -28.49 -17.96
CA TYR A 735 -10.90 -27.09 -18.35
C TYR A 735 -9.52 -26.55 -18.75
N SER A 736 -9.49 -25.67 -19.77
CA SER A 736 -8.31 -24.88 -20.12
C SER A 736 -8.72 -23.45 -20.44
N ALA A 737 -8.06 -22.47 -19.83
CA ALA A 737 -8.30 -21.05 -20.08
C ALA A 737 -7.79 -20.59 -21.46
N GLU A 738 -6.90 -21.35 -22.10
CA GLU A 738 -6.33 -21.04 -23.42
C GLU A 738 -7.25 -21.48 -24.58
N ALA A 739 -8.19 -22.39 -24.31
CA ALA A 739 -9.15 -22.83 -25.32
C ALA A 739 -10.22 -21.75 -25.56
N PRO A 740 -10.70 -21.53 -26.81
CA PRO A 740 -11.74 -20.55 -27.13
C PRO A 740 -13.12 -20.98 -26.61
N ALA A 741 -13.38 -22.29 -26.57
CA ALA A 741 -14.57 -22.88 -25.98
C ALA A 741 -14.29 -24.31 -25.49
N ILE A 742 -15.11 -24.79 -24.55
CA ILE A 742 -15.01 -26.14 -23.98
C ILE A 742 -16.39 -26.81 -23.95
N HIS A 743 -16.46 -28.05 -24.45
CA HIS A 743 -17.66 -28.88 -24.43
C HIS A 743 -17.35 -30.37 -24.13
N PRO A 744 -18.17 -31.07 -23.32
CA PRO A 744 -19.32 -30.58 -22.58
C PRO A 744 -18.93 -30.18 -21.14
N TRP A 745 -19.57 -29.14 -20.61
CA TRP A 745 -19.50 -28.74 -19.22
C TRP A 745 -20.90 -28.39 -18.72
N LYS A 746 -21.53 -29.31 -18.00
CA LYS A 746 -22.90 -29.11 -17.49
C LYS A 746 -22.86 -28.46 -16.11
N VAL A 747 -23.68 -27.42 -15.95
CA VAL A 747 -23.93 -26.75 -14.68
C VAL A 747 -25.37 -27.02 -14.27
N SER A 748 -25.57 -27.76 -13.18
CA SER A 748 -26.89 -28.19 -12.71
C SER A 748 -27.22 -27.62 -11.32
N SER A 749 -26.26 -26.95 -10.67
CA SER A 749 -26.41 -26.33 -9.35
C SER A 749 -25.45 -25.15 -9.18
N GLU A 750 -25.78 -24.26 -8.24
CA GLU A 750 -24.95 -23.13 -7.83
C GLU A 750 -23.53 -23.56 -7.42
N GLN A 751 -23.39 -24.71 -6.74
CA GLN A 751 -22.07 -25.25 -6.38
C GLN A 751 -21.22 -25.63 -7.60
N GLU A 752 -21.85 -26.13 -8.67
CA GLU A 752 -21.16 -26.43 -9.93
C GLU A 752 -20.84 -25.16 -10.71
N PHE A 753 -21.70 -24.13 -10.63
CA PHE A 753 -21.45 -22.81 -11.19
C PHE A 753 -20.25 -22.15 -10.50
N ILE A 754 -20.19 -22.17 -9.17
CA ILE A 754 -19.06 -21.68 -8.38
C ILE A 754 -17.76 -22.40 -8.79
N LYS A 755 -17.80 -23.72 -9.00
CA LYS A 755 -16.63 -24.49 -9.47
C LYS A 755 -16.20 -24.05 -10.87
N LEU A 756 -17.15 -23.79 -11.77
CA LEU A 756 -16.89 -23.25 -13.10
C LEU A 756 -16.22 -21.88 -13.01
N ILE A 757 -16.77 -20.96 -12.23
CA ILE A 757 -16.21 -19.61 -12.06
C ILE A 757 -14.76 -19.67 -11.53
N ARG A 758 -14.48 -20.52 -10.54
CA ARG A 758 -13.14 -20.70 -10.00
C ARG A 758 -12.12 -21.18 -11.03
N VAL A 759 -12.51 -22.04 -11.97
CA VAL A 759 -11.61 -22.48 -13.05
C VAL A 759 -11.51 -21.44 -14.17
N MET A 760 -12.61 -20.72 -14.47
CA MET A 760 -12.62 -19.64 -15.45
C MET A 760 -11.80 -18.42 -15.00
N ALA A 761 -11.65 -18.22 -13.69
CA ALA A 761 -10.83 -17.17 -13.11
C ALA A 761 -9.36 -17.19 -13.55
N ALA A 762 -8.87 -18.34 -14.05
CA ALA A 762 -7.55 -18.43 -14.65
C ALA A 762 -7.41 -17.59 -15.95
N GLY A 763 -8.52 -17.26 -16.62
CA GLY A 763 -8.54 -16.45 -17.84
C GLY A 763 -9.18 -15.06 -17.67
N ASP A 764 -10.20 -14.93 -16.80
CA ASP A 764 -10.71 -13.64 -16.32
C ASP A 764 -10.78 -13.65 -14.78
N PRO A 765 -9.77 -13.13 -14.08
CA PRO A 765 -9.73 -13.21 -12.62
C PRO A 765 -10.85 -12.43 -11.93
N LEU A 766 -11.48 -11.42 -12.58
CA LEU A 766 -12.63 -10.71 -12.02
C LEU A 766 -13.87 -11.60 -11.88
N LEU A 767 -13.90 -12.78 -12.52
CA LEU A 767 -15.00 -13.73 -12.30
C LEU A 767 -15.10 -14.17 -10.85
N MET A 768 -14.01 -14.13 -10.07
CA MET A 768 -14.04 -14.44 -8.64
C MET A 768 -14.95 -13.51 -7.82
N GLU A 769 -15.33 -12.34 -8.33
CA GLU A 769 -16.33 -11.45 -7.71
C GLU A 769 -17.76 -12.01 -7.76
N LEU A 770 -18.02 -13.01 -8.60
CA LEU A 770 -19.34 -13.64 -8.77
C LEU A 770 -19.59 -14.80 -7.78
N VAL A 771 -18.62 -15.13 -6.92
CA VAL A 771 -18.61 -16.34 -6.06
C VAL A 771 -18.41 -16.02 -4.59
#